data_AF-A0A453QAC3-F1
#
_entry.id   AF-A0A453QAC3-F1
#
_cell.length_a   1.000
_cell.length_b   1.000
_cell.length_c   1.000
_cell.angle_alpha   90.00
_cell.angle_beta   90.00
_cell.angle_gamma   90.00
#
_symmetry.space_group_name_H-M   'P 1'
#
loop_
_entity.id
_entity.type
_entity.pdbx_description
1 polymer ?
#
loop_
_entity_poly.entity_id
_entity_poly.type
_entity_poly.pdbx_seq_one_letter_code
_entity_poly.pdbx_strand_id
1 'polypeptide(L)'
;MYSEGSIIFKHDLVRQWVAEGFLAASEGQNMEEVAGMYFDQLVDRRFIQPVSINFNNEVVSCTVHALVHDLVAHKSAEENFLVVLDHNRNNLTVSHKVRRLSLQLGDTKYAKIPANIRKSQVRSLGVFGLSECMPCIAEFKLVRVLNLQLSGHHNGDQDLAIDLTGISELFHLVYLKIVCDVCIKLPTRMRGLQCLETLDVMDTPRGTYVPWDIIYLTRLLHLSLPPDTNLVDWSFGDDLSLCRPNHLQDLCISTPPSSDSGHLMRNMYALDYLRYGHDSLKSIKLVAHGSSVSYGDASKAGFKWVLDKLTHHVQRVEVSPHSPVVFCDMHLWNIQHGNLCILKIAVDGLSVNDVDILRGLRCLTALSLYVEKSPGIKIIFGTAAGFTALKYLKLRFMSGIAWLKFEADAMPNLWKLRLVFDAIPPLVDQRLELYSVPDLWKQYRHGTALISIDHMTGLREVSAKFGGAAVDLQYVSRIGVVINHRGNPVISVQLVDSGSYCEESTVQKQQSDDDKRISWRSPESCSRLHPPGVEEGGEQQDVVSWSNTIGVIGRDLFIYCLHRLSRWEYGAIASLNHDFNSVVRNGDIYRLRRKNGVAEHWLYLSCGNNPPEWEAYDPSTGRWIQVPNIPPAQIVIWESLAVGTELLVFGSWGRVALRYSILTNSWTGLADAMNTPRYSFGSASVGEKAYVAGGVDSSLINVLSCAEMYDSETHTWTPLPSMNRARYGCSGAFMDGKFYVIGGNSSSRELLTCGEEYDLILRSWRLIDNMSQGLNQTSRGGPVLLAVVNNELYAADYREDELKQYDKQDNKWITLGKLPVRSKQEGSDIRFRACGDRLIVIGSPNNSSDEEVVELHSWTPDGQPPVWNLLTTKPQGVYRIVCAVMGC
;
A
#
# COMPACT_ATOMS: atom_id res chain seq x y z
N MET A 1 14.52 -4.34 -9.52
CA MET A 1 13.35 -3.61 -9.02
C MET A 1 12.56 -3.16 -10.23
N TYR A 2 11.29 -3.54 -10.32
CA TYR A 2 10.41 -3.03 -11.37
C TYR A 2 10.23 -1.51 -11.23
N SER A 3 9.90 -0.82 -12.32
CA SER A 3 9.54 0.61 -12.26
C SER A 3 8.25 0.81 -11.44
N GLU A 4 8.04 2.03 -10.95
CA GLU A 4 6.82 2.37 -10.22
C GLU A 4 5.58 2.17 -11.12
N GLY A 5 4.45 1.76 -10.55
CA GLY A 5 3.22 1.48 -11.30
C GLY A 5 3.24 0.22 -12.18
N SER A 6 4.37 -0.48 -12.30
CA SER A 6 4.47 -1.75 -13.04
C SER A 6 3.41 -2.77 -12.58
N ILE A 7 2.83 -3.48 -13.54
CA ILE A 7 2.04 -4.69 -13.30
C ILE A 7 3.00 -5.88 -13.31
N ILE A 8 3.10 -6.59 -12.19
CA ILE A 8 4.00 -7.72 -11.99
C ILE A 8 3.19 -9.01 -11.93
N PHE A 9 3.46 -9.97 -12.80
CA PHE A 9 2.77 -11.26 -12.78
C PHE A 9 3.33 -12.18 -11.69
N LYS A 10 2.46 -12.92 -11.00
CA LYS A 10 2.84 -13.83 -9.91
C LYS A 10 3.85 -14.88 -10.37
N HIS A 11 3.63 -15.48 -11.55
CA HIS A 11 4.50 -16.52 -12.11
C HIS A 11 5.90 -16.02 -12.46
N ASP A 12 6.04 -14.83 -13.06
CA ASP A 12 7.33 -14.19 -13.33
C ASP A 12 8.11 -13.97 -12.03
N LEU A 13 7.47 -13.38 -11.02
CA LEU A 13 8.11 -13.03 -9.75
C LEU A 13 8.50 -14.27 -8.94
N VAL A 14 7.64 -15.30 -8.92
CA VAL A 14 7.92 -16.62 -8.32
C VAL A 14 9.14 -17.27 -8.97
N ARG A 15 9.18 -17.36 -10.31
CA ARG A 15 10.31 -17.97 -11.05
C ARG A 15 11.61 -17.23 -10.78
N GLN A 16 11.58 -15.89 -10.69
CA GLN A 16 12.77 -15.09 -10.34
C GLN A 16 13.27 -15.36 -8.92
N TRP A 17 12.39 -15.54 -7.92
CA TRP A 17 12.81 -15.88 -6.54
C TRP A 17 13.43 -17.28 -6.42
N VAL A 18 12.91 -18.26 -7.16
CA VAL A 18 13.47 -19.61 -7.26
C VAL A 18 14.83 -19.57 -7.99
N ALA A 19 14.91 -18.88 -9.12
CA ALA A 19 16.13 -18.73 -9.91
C ALA A 19 17.25 -17.93 -9.20
N GLU A 20 16.92 -16.96 -8.35
CA GLU A 20 17.89 -16.34 -7.43
C GLU A 20 18.37 -17.30 -6.34
N GLY A 21 17.47 -18.18 -5.85
CA GLY A 21 17.69 -19.04 -4.68
C GLY A 21 17.42 -18.32 -3.35
N PHE A 22 16.31 -17.59 -3.24
CA PHE A 22 15.91 -16.91 -1.98
C PHE A 22 15.32 -17.85 -0.93
N LEU A 23 14.90 -19.06 -1.35
CA LEU A 23 14.09 -19.96 -0.56
C LEU A 23 14.89 -21.19 -0.13
N ALA A 24 14.65 -21.65 1.09
CA ALA A 24 15.11 -22.94 1.59
C ALA A 24 13.88 -23.82 1.81
N ALA A 25 13.63 -24.75 0.89
CA ALA A 25 12.59 -25.76 1.02
C ALA A 25 13.05 -26.93 1.90
N SER A 26 12.11 -27.61 2.55
CA SER A 26 12.38 -28.93 3.14
C SER A 26 12.46 -29.99 2.04
N GLU A 27 13.16 -31.10 2.30
CA GLU A 27 13.34 -32.17 1.31
C GLU A 27 11.98 -32.65 0.74
N GLY A 28 11.83 -32.60 -0.59
CA GLY A 28 10.62 -33.01 -1.30
C GLY A 28 9.57 -31.93 -1.60
N GLN A 29 9.72 -30.69 -1.11
CA GLN A 29 8.79 -29.60 -1.42
C GLN A 29 9.08 -28.91 -2.78
N ASN A 30 8.04 -28.50 -3.49
CA ASN A 30 8.17 -27.72 -4.72
C ASN A 30 8.50 -26.25 -4.42
N MET A 31 9.62 -25.77 -4.96
CA MET A 31 10.13 -24.41 -4.77
C MET A 31 9.16 -23.32 -5.30
N GLU A 32 8.44 -23.57 -6.39
CA GLU A 32 7.48 -22.60 -6.94
C GLU A 32 6.21 -22.49 -6.10
N GLU A 33 5.78 -23.56 -5.45
CA GLU A 33 4.63 -23.56 -4.52
C GLU A 33 4.99 -22.78 -3.24
N VAL A 34 6.17 -23.03 -2.68
CA VAL A 34 6.69 -22.29 -1.52
C VAL A 34 6.84 -20.80 -1.85
N ALA A 35 7.36 -20.46 -3.03
CA ALA A 35 7.42 -19.08 -3.52
C ALA A 35 6.03 -18.45 -3.67
N GLY A 36 5.06 -19.21 -4.19
CA GLY A 36 3.66 -18.80 -4.30
C GLY A 36 3.03 -18.45 -2.95
N MET A 37 3.27 -19.27 -1.92
CA MET A 37 2.80 -19.00 -0.55
C MET A 37 3.38 -17.71 0.03
N TYR A 38 4.65 -17.40 -0.23
CA TYR A 38 5.25 -16.12 0.20
C TYR A 38 4.68 -14.92 -0.57
N PHE A 39 4.35 -15.08 -1.86
CA PHE A 39 3.64 -14.04 -2.62
C PHE A 39 2.27 -13.75 -2.01
N ASP A 40 1.49 -14.78 -1.69
CA ASP A 40 0.15 -14.62 -1.12
C ASP A 40 0.20 -13.96 0.28
N GLN A 41 1.19 -14.30 1.11
CA GLN A 41 1.42 -13.59 2.38
C GLN A 41 1.72 -12.09 2.21
N LEU A 42 2.34 -11.66 1.10
CA LEU A 42 2.57 -10.23 0.82
C LEU A 42 1.29 -9.51 0.35
N VAL A 43 0.36 -10.24 -0.31
CA VAL A 43 -1.00 -9.76 -0.62
C VAL A 43 -1.81 -9.60 0.66
N ASP A 44 -1.84 -10.62 1.52
CA ASP A 44 -2.62 -10.63 2.77
C ASP A 44 -2.17 -9.50 3.71
N ARG A 45 -0.86 -9.26 3.80
CA ARG A 45 -0.25 -8.15 4.56
C ARG A 45 -0.31 -6.80 3.83
N ARG A 46 -0.91 -6.73 2.64
CA ARG A 46 -1.09 -5.54 1.79
C ARG A 46 0.19 -4.79 1.39
N PHE A 47 1.34 -5.47 1.37
CA PHE A 47 2.58 -4.90 0.81
C PHE A 47 2.55 -4.84 -0.72
N ILE A 48 1.86 -5.80 -1.36
CA ILE A 48 1.59 -5.78 -2.81
C ILE A 48 0.08 -5.78 -3.03
N GLN A 49 -0.38 -4.98 -3.99
CA GLN A 49 -1.80 -4.79 -4.28
C GLN A 49 -2.22 -5.69 -5.44
N PRO A 50 -3.28 -6.52 -5.32
CA PRO A 50 -3.73 -7.37 -6.41
C PRO A 50 -4.32 -6.52 -7.55
N VAL A 51 -3.82 -6.72 -8.77
CA VAL A 51 -4.29 -6.03 -9.99
C VAL A 51 -5.23 -6.93 -10.78
N SER A 52 -4.93 -8.23 -10.87
CA SER A 52 -5.85 -9.20 -11.46
C SER A 52 -5.88 -10.50 -10.66
N ILE A 53 -7.10 -11.02 -10.50
CA ILE A 53 -7.43 -12.22 -9.73
C ILE A 53 -8.11 -13.19 -10.69
N ASN A 54 -7.69 -14.45 -10.68
CA ASN A 54 -8.26 -15.48 -11.54
C ASN A 54 -9.58 -16.05 -10.98
N PHE A 55 -10.16 -16.99 -11.72
CA PHE A 55 -11.43 -17.63 -11.36
C PHE A 55 -11.38 -18.53 -10.11
N ASN A 56 -10.20 -18.91 -9.62
CA ASN A 56 -10.01 -19.65 -8.36
C ASN A 56 -9.92 -18.70 -7.14
N ASN A 57 -10.07 -17.38 -7.34
CA ASN A 57 -9.70 -16.31 -6.40
C ASN A 57 -8.19 -16.19 -6.11
N GLU A 58 -7.32 -16.80 -6.92
CA GLU A 58 -5.86 -16.63 -6.80
C GLU A 58 -5.42 -15.32 -7.48
N VAL A 59 -4.56 -14.54 -6.81
CA VAL A 59 -3.96 -13.34 -7.42
C VAL A 59 -2.95 -13.76 -8.48
N VAL A 60 -3.10 -13.28 -9.72
CA VAL A 60 -2.21 -13.63 -10.86
C VAL A 60 -1.35 -12.46 -11.33
N SER A 61 -1.73 -11.21 -11.02
CA SER A 61 -0.82 -10.06 -11.07
C SER A 61 -1.05 -9.08 -9.92
N CYS A 62 0.00 -8.39 -9.53
CA CYS A 62 -0.01 -7.33 -8.52
C CYS A 62 0.67 -6.06 -9.04
N THR A 63 0.57 -4.98 -8.27
CA THR A 63 1.42 -3.80 -8.37
C THR A 63 1.93 -3.43 -6.97
N VAL A 64 2.96 -2.58 -6.91
CA VAL A 64 3.53 -2.08 -5.67
C VAL A 64 3.14 -0.62 -5.53
N HIS A 65 2.44 -0.28 -4.43
CA HIS A 65 2.06 1.10 -4.15
C HIS A 65 3.31 1.97 -3.96
N ALA A 66 3.30 3.21 -4.47
CA ALA A 66 4.43 4.16 -4.45
C ALA A 66 5.21 4.17 -3.12
N LEU A 67 4.51 4.33 -2.00
CA LEU A 67 5.10 4.35 -0.66
C LEU A 67 5.81 3.04 -0.25
N VAL A 68 5.31 1.89 -0.72
CA VAL A 68 5.96 0.60 -0.48
C VAL A 68 7.14 0.41 -1.43
N HIS A 69 7.06 0.94 -2.66
CA HIS A 69 8.16 0.97 -3.62
C HIS A 69 9.35 1.77 -3.06
N ASP A 70 9.12 3.00 -2.59
CA ASP A 70 10.16 3.83 -1.97
C ASP A 70 10.69 3.23 -0.64
N LEU A 71 9.84 2.63 0.19
CA LEU A 71 10.27 1.91 1.40
C LEU A 71 11.19 0.73 1.06
N VAL A 72 10.84 -0.06 0.04
CA VAL A 72 11.66 -1.18 -0.45
C VAL A 72 12.96 -0.66 -1.07
N ALA A 73 12.95 0.46 -1.79
CA ALA A 73 14.17 1.09 -2.31
C ALA A 73 15.10 1.57 -1.18
N HIS A 74 14.55 2.22 -0.15
CA HIS A 74 15.29 2.71 1.01
C HIS A 74 15.93 1.55 1.79
N LYS A 75 15.15 0.54 2.17
CA LYS A 75 15.66 -0.66 2.87
C LYS A 75 16.65 -1.46 2.02
N SER A 76 16.45 -1.52 0.70
CA SER A 76 17.41 -2.16 -0.22
C SER A 76 18.76 -1.44 -0.27
N ALA A 77 18.77 -0.12 -0.12
CA ALA A 77 19.99 0.68 -0.06
C ALA A 77 20.69 0.54 1.31
N GLU A 78 19.92 0.59 2.41
CA GLU A 78 20.39 0.42 3.79
C GLU A 78 21.11 -0.92 4.00
N GLU A 79 20.52 -2.03 3.53
CA GLU A 79 21.11 -3.37 3.64
C GLU A 79 22.07 -3.73 2.48
N ASN A 80 22.26 -2.83 1.49
CA ASN A 80 22.97 -3.11 0.23
C ASN A 80 22.45 -4.41 -0.46
N PHE A 81 21.15 -4.68 -0.33
CA PHE A 81 20.48 -5.88 -0.82
C PHE A 81 20.24 -5.83 -2.35
N LEU A 82 19.94 -4.63 -2.86
CA LEU A 82 19.66 -4.36 -4.27
C LEU A 82 20.03 -2.90 -4.58
N VAL A 83 20.95 -2.70 -5.53
CA VAL A 83 21.29 -1.36 -6.01
C VAL A 83 20.35 -1.01 -7.17
N VAL A 84 19.61 0.08 -7.02
CA VAL A 84 18.86 0.72 -8.11
C VAL A 84 19.64 1.94 -8.57
N LEU A 85 19.98 1.98 -9.85
CA LEU A 85 20.50 3.18 -10.51
C LEU A 85 19.36 3.78 -11.34
N ASP A 86 18.99 5.01 -11.01
CA ASP A 86 17.97 5.80 -11.70
C ASP A 86 18.57 7.15 -12.10
N HIS A 87 18.24 7.61 -13.30
CA HIS A 87 18.76 8.83 -13.92
C HIS A 87 18.57 10.11 -13.08
N ASN A 88 17.53 10.17 -12.24
CA ASN A 88 17.27 11.32 -11.37
C ASN A 88 18.00 11.27 -10.02
N ARG A 89 18.42 10.09 -9.54
CA ARG A 89 19.04 9.90 -8.21
C ARG A 89 20.57 10.07 -8.25
N ASN A 90 21.00 11.30 -8.52
CA ASN A 90 22.41 11.70 -8.33
C ASN A 90 22.85 11.51 -6.86
N ASN A 91 24.08 11.04 -6.66
CA ASN A 91 24.75 10.81 -5.37
C ASN A 91 24.21 9.63 -4.51
N LEU A 92 24.60 8.41 -4.89
CA LEU A 92 24.72 7.28 -3.96
C LEU A 92 26.18 6.84 -3.86
N THR A 93 26.70 6.65 -2.64
CA THR A 93 28.02 6.08 -2.39
C THR A 93 27.99 4.56 -2.61
N VAL A 94 27.99 4.14 -3.89
CA VAL A 94 27.77 2.74 -4.27
C VAL A 94 28.84 1.81 -3.72
N SER A 95 28.40 0.81 -2.93
CA SER A 95 29.23 -0.29 -2.43
C SER A 95 29.90 -1.07 -3.56
N HIS A 96 31.18 -1.41 -3.42
CA HIS A 96 31.92 -2.23 -4.39
C HIS A 96 31.38 -3.67 -4.55
N LYS A 97 30.45 -4.11 -3.69
CA LYS A 97 29.94 -5.48 -3.59
C LYS A 97 28.44 -5.52 -3.87
N VAL A 98 28.08 -5.42 -5.15
CA VAL A 98 26.70 -5.48 -5.65
C VAL A 98 26.36 -6.90 -6.06
N ARG A 99 25.37 -7.54 -5.41
CA ARG A 99 24.84 -8.86 -5.82
C ARG A 99 23.62 -8.78 -6.71
N ARG A 100 22.85 -7.68 -6.64
CA ARG A 100 21.65 -7.47 -7.45
C ARG A 100 21.64 -6.03 -7.93
N LEU A 101 21.42 -5.82 -9.21
CA LEU A 101 21.49 -4.53 -9.88
C LEU A 101 20.22 -4.30 -10.69
N SER A 102 19.65 -3.11 -10.55
CA SER A 102 18.51 -2.63 -11.34
C SER A 102 18.92 -1.33 -12.02
N LEU A 103 18.82 -1.28 -13.34
CA LEU A 103 19.07 -0.09 -14.14
C LEU A 103 17.74 0.46 -14.63
N GLN A 104 17.36 1.65 -14.18
CA GLN A 104 16.21 2.42 -14.64
C GLN A 104 16.74 3.54 -15.55
N LEU A 105 16.75 3.27 -16.86
CA LEU A 105 17.40 4.06 -17.90
C LEU A 105 16.36 4.92 -18.63
N GLY A 106 16.09 6.11 -18.10
CA GLY A 106 15.21 7.10 -18.76
C GLY A 106 15.75 7.56 -20.12
N ASP A 107 14.95 8.33 -20.85
CA ASP A 107 15.13 8.65 -22.29
C ASP A 107 16.40 9.43 -22.67
N THR A 108 17.28 9.72 -21.72
CA THR A 108 18.54 10.44 -21.93
C THR A 108 19.67 9.51 -22.35
N LYS A 109 20.17 9.67 -23.59
CA LYS A 109 21.21 8.84 -24.24
C LYS A 109 22.62 8.87 -23.62
N TYR A 110 22.76 9.27 -22.35
CA TYR A 110 24.03 9.48 -21.65
C TYR A 110 24.07 8.88 -20.23
N ALA A 111 23.13 7.99 -19.88
CA ALA A 111 23.09 7.31 -18.58
C ALA A 111 24.30 6.35 -18.41
N LYS A 112 25.39 6.82 -17.81
CA LYS A 112 26.61 6.02 -17.57
C LYS A 112 26.53 5.26 -16.25
N ILE A 113 26.72 3.95 -16.30
CA ILE A 113 26.90 3.13 -15.10
C ILE A 113 28.18 3.55 -14.35
N PRO A 114 28.13 3.78 -13.03
CA PRO A 114 29.30 4.07 -12.20
C PRO A 114 30.41 3.01 -12.34
N ALA A 115 31.63 3.46 -12.67
CA ALA A 115 32.78 2.59 -12.94
C ALA A 115 33.33 1.84 -11.70
N ASN A 116 32.79 2.10 -10.50
CA ASN A 116 33.17 1.46 -9.24
C ASN A 116 32.43 0.13 -8.96
N ILE A 117 31.46 -0.25 -9.79
CA ILE A 117 30.65 -1.47 -9.64
C ILE A 117 31.37 -2.69 -10.21
N ARG A 118 31.62 -3.71 -9.37
CA ARG A 118 32.20 -5.00 -9.79
C ARG A 118 31.14 -5.89 -10.46
N LYS A 119 30.87 -5.66 -11.75
CA LYS A 119 29.89 -6.38 -12.59
C LYS A 119 29.95 -7.91 -12.43
N SER A 120 31.14 -8.49 -12.28
CA SER A 120 31.36 -9.92 -12.10
C SER A 120 30.82 -10.53 -10.79
N GLN A 121 30.32 -9.74 -9.84
CA GLN A 121 29.72 -10.23 -8.59
C GLN A 121 28.18 -10.24 -8.58
N VAL A 122 27.56 -9.70 -9.64
CA VAL A 122 26.10 -9.60 -9.79
C VAL A 122 25.51 -10.97 -10.15
N ARG A 123 24.37 -11.29 -9.53
CA ARG A 123 23.56 -12.50 -9.73
C ARG A 123 22.17 -12.19 -10.32
N SER A 124 21.60 -11.04 -9.96
CA SER A 124 20.37 -10.50 -10.54
C SER A 124 20.66 -9.23 -11.30
N LEU A 125 20.28 -9.17 -12.58
CA LEU A 125 20.37 -7.98 -13.42
C LEU A 125 19.00 -7.68 -14.05
N GLY A 126 18.40 -6.56 -13.66
CA GLY A 126 17.24 -5.97 -14.33
C GLY A 126 17.65 -4.72 -15.09
N VAL A 127 17.28 -4.62 -16.37
CA VAL A 127 17.51 -3.43 -17.21
C VAL A 127 16.17 -2.97 -17.78
N PHE A 128 15.84 -1.70 -17.58
CA PHE A 128 14.55 -1.10 -17.94
C PHE A 128 14.82 0.21 -18.68
N GLY A 129 14.24 0.40 -19.87
CA GLY A 129 14.35 1.62 -20.67
C GLY A 129 15.29 1.51 -21.88
N LEU A 130 15.92 2.62 -22.29
CA LEU A 130 16.56 2.72 -23.62
C LEU A 130 17.70 1.71 -23.85
N SER A 131 17.60 1.00 -24.98
CA SER A 131 18.58 0.02 -25.44
C SER A 131 19.98 0.61 -25.64
N GLU A 132 20.11 1.87 -26.08
CA GLU A 132 21.41 2.51 -26.29
C GLU A 132 22.20 2.76 -24.99
N CYS A 133 21.55 2.68 -23.83
CA CYS A 133 22.18 2.82 -22.51
C CYS A 133 22.47 1.45 -21.83
N MET A 134 22.15 0.33 -22.49
CA MET A 134 22.39 -1.00 -21.94
C MET A 134 23.89 -1.33 -21.88
N PRO A 135 24.41 -1.89 -20.76
CA PRO A 135 25.80 -2.35 -20.68
C PRO A 135 26.03 -3.65 -21.44
N CYS A 136 27.29 -3.97 -21.72
CA CYS A 136 27.67 -5.29 -22.24
C CYS A 136 27.34 -6.39 -21.22
N ILE A 137 26.24 -7.11 -21.48
CA ILE A 137 25.73 -8.18 -20.62
C ILE A 137 26.75 -9.30 -20.37
N ALA A 138 27.66 -9.55 -21.32
CA ALA A 138 28.71 -10.57 -21.20
C ALA A 138 29.71 -10.29 -20.06
N GLU A 139 29.78 -9.06 -19.52
CA GLU A 139 30.63 -8.74 -18.36
C GLU A 139 30.11 -9.34 -17.04
N PHE A 140 28.82 -9.69 -16.96
CA PHE A 140 28.14 -10.08 -15.72
C PHE A 140 28.15 -11.61 -15.50
N LYS A 141 29.35 -12.21 -15.49
CA LYS A 141 29.57 -13.67 -15.53
C LYS A 141 28.87 -14.55 -14.49
N LEU A 142 28.37 -14.00 -13.37
CA LEU A 142 27.69 -14.76 -12.30
C LEU A 142 26.16 -14.58 -12.27
N VAL A 143 25.57 -13.96 -13.31
CA VAL A 143 24.11 -13.74 -13.39
C VAL A 143 23.34 -15.07 -13.50
N ARG A 144 22.34 -15.22 -12.64
CA ARG A 144 21.31 -16.27 -12.63
C ARG A 144 19.96 -15.77 -13.14
N VAL A 145 19.64 -14.50 -12.92
CA VAL A 145 18.39 -13.86 -13.34
C VAL A 145 18.70 -12.63 -14.19
N LEU A 146 18.30 -12.69 -15.46
CA LEU A 146 18.39 -11.57 -16.40
C LEU A 146 16.97 -11.20 -16.86
N ASN A 147 16.58 -9.95 -16.60
CA ASN A 147 15.29 -9.40 -17.02
C ASN A 147 15.54 -8.09 -17.78
N LEU A 148 15.22 -8.09 -19.07
CA LEU A 148 15.42 -6.98 -19.99
C LEU A 148 14.05 -6.45 -20.43
N GLN A 149 13.77 -5.18 -20.18
CA GLN A 149 12.60 -4.45 -20.68
C GLN A 149 13.12 -3.23 -21.44
N LEU A 150 13.37 -3.40 -22.73
CA LEU A 150 14.11 -2.45 -23.56
C LEU A 150 13.19 -1.68 -24.51
N SER A 151 13.52 -0.41 -24.75
CA SER A 151 12.88 0.43 -25.77
C SER A 151 13.88 1.00 -26.78
N GLY A 152 13.41 1.35 -27.98
CA GLY A 152 14.24 1.83 -29.10
C GLY A 152 13.68 3.05 -29.83
N HIS A 153 14.55 4.03 -30.11
CA HIS A 153 14.21 5.21 -30.91
C HIS A 153 14.23 4.92 -32.42
N HIS A 154 13.13 4.38 -32.98
CA HIS A 154 13.03 4.11 -34.42
C HIS A 154 12.52 5.28 -35.26
N ASN A 155 13.42 5.95 -35.98
CA ASN A 155 13.08 6.82 -37.11
C ASN A 155 12.82 6.00 -38.40
N GLY A 156 12.08 4.89 -38.29
CA GLY A 156 11.64 4.08 -39.43
C GLY A 156 12.63 3.02 -39.99
N ASP A 157 13.91 3.06 -39.60
CA ASP A 157 14.88 2.02 -39.99
C ASP A 157 14.61 0.68 -39.29
N GLN A 158 14.60 -0.41 -40.09
CA GLN A 158 14.30 -1.78 -39.64
C GLN A 158 15.55 -2.64 -39.38
N ASP A 159 16.73 -2.23 -39.86
CA ASP A 159 17.97 -3.03 -39.78
C ASP A 159 18.72 -2.93 -38.43
N LEU A 160 18.30 -2.04 -37.53
CA LEU A 160 18.94 -1.81 -36.22
C LEU A 160 18.46 -2.80 -35.14
N ALA A 161 18.71 -4.10 -35.36
CA ALA A 161 18.44 -5.14 -34.37
C ALA A 161 19.44 -5.10 -33.18
N ILE A 162 18.95 -5.30 -31.96
CA ILE A 162 19.77 -5.30 -30.74
C ILE A 162 20.55 -6.62 -30.65
N ASP A 163 21.89 -6.56 -30.64
CA ASP A 163 22.73 -7.74 -30.53
C ASP A 163 22.82 -8.24 -29.07
N LEU A 164 22.26 -9.44 -28.82
CA LEU A 164 22.27 -10.14 -27.53
C LEU A 164 23.03 -11.47 -27.62
N THR A 165 23.90 -11.65 -28.62
CA THR A 165 24.71 -12.88 -28.77
C THR A 165 25.61 -13.18 -27.55
N GLY A 166 25.97 -12.14 -26.79
CA GLY A 166 26.70 -12.24 -25.52
C GLY A 166 25.97 -12.97 -24.38
N ILE A 167 24.65 -13.25 -24.49
CA ILE A 167 23.92 -14.11 -23.54
C ILE A 167 24.58 -15.50 -23.46
N SER A 168 25.13 -16.01 -24.57
CA SER A 168 25.77 -17.34 -24.65
C SER A 168 26.94 -17.55 -23.69
N GLU A 169 27.54 -16.47 -23.16
CA GLU A 169 28.64 -16.53 -22.18
C GLU A 169 28.17 -16.53 -20.70
N LEU A 170 26.86 -16.58 -20.44
CA LEU A 170 26.25 -16.53 -19.10
C LEU A 170 25.90 -17.93 -18.59
N PHE A 171 26.92 -18.78 -18.37
CA PHE A 171 26.76 -20.19 -18.00
C PHE A 171 25.97 -20.47 -16.71
N HIS A 172 25.82 -19.46 -15.84
CA HIS A 172 25.04 -19.53 -14.60
C HIS A 172 23.57 -19.08 -14.74
N LEU A 173 23.14 -18.65 -15.92
CA LEU A 173 21.79 -18.13 -16.19
C LEU A 173 20.73 -19.21 -15.99
N VAL A 174 19.71 -18.90 -15.19
CA VAL A 174 18.59 -19.77 -14.82
C VAL A 174 17.26 -19.22 -15.33
N TYR A 175 17.08 -17.90 -15.25
CA TYR A 175 15.90 -17.19 -15.76
C TYR A 175 16.33 -16.08 -16.72
N LEU A 176 15.75 -16.09 -17.91
CA LEU A 176 15.89 -15.05 -18.92
C LEU A 176 14.52 -14.56 -19.37
N LYS A 177 14.22 -13.27 -19.16
CA LYS A 177 13.06 -12.58 -19.77
C LYS A 177 13.52 -11.40 -20.61
N ILE A 178 12.96 -11.27 -21.81
CA ILE A 178 13.20 -10.13 -22.71
C ILE A 178 11.87 -9.62 -23.25
N VAL A 179 11.57 -8.37 -22.94
CA VAL A 179 10.48 -7.55 -23.49
C VAL A 179 11.14 -6.44 -24.30
N CYS A 180 10.75 -6.24 -25.56
CA CYS A 180 11.35 -5.24 -26.43
C CYS A 180 10.39 -4.80 -27.54
N ASP A 181 10.44 -3.51 -27.91
CA ASP A 181 9.81 -2.98 -29.11
C ASP A 181 10.69 -3.17 -30.38
N VAL A 182 12.01 -3.34 -30.20
CA VAL A 182 13.01 -3.62 -31.24
C VAL A 182 13.26 -5.11 -31.46
N CYS A 183 13.58 -5.50 -32.70
CA CYS A 183 14.04 -6.84 -33.05
C CYS A 183 15.33 -7.19 -32.28
N ILE A 184 15.39 -8.38 -31.67
CA ILE A 184 16.59 -8.84 -30.95
C ILE A 184 17.29 -9.96 -31.71
N LYS A 185 18.63 -9.94 -31.68
CA LYS A 185 19.48 -10.98 -32.26
C LYS A 185 20.08 -11.83 -31.15
N LEU A 186 19.45 -12.98 -30.91
CA LEU A 186 19.89 -14.00 -29.96
C LEU A 186 21.17 -14.72 -30.46
N PRO A 187 21.90 -15.44 -29.58
CA PRO A 187 23.00 -16.30 -29.99
C PRO A 187 22.56 -17.35 -31.02
N THR A 188 23.45 -17.80 -31.91
CA THR A 188 23.11 -18.85 -32.90
C THR A 188 23.01 -20.26 -32.32
N ARG A 189 23.43 -20.45 -31.07
CA ARG A 189 23.31 -21.70 -30.29
C ARG A 189 23.06 -21.37 -28.81
N MET A 190 22.01 -21.94 -28.23
CA MET A 190 21.61 -21.76 -26.83
C MET A 190 22.08 -22.90 -25.91
N ARG A 191 22.54 -24.04 -26.46
CA ARG A 191 22.95 -25.24 -25.71
C ARG A 191 24.07 -25.03 -24.67
N GLY A 192 24.77 -23.89 -24.69
CA GLY A 192 25.73 -23.50 -23.64
C GLY A 192 25.07 -23.16 -22.29
N LEU A 193 23.79 -22.79 -22.28
CA LEU A 193 23.05 -22.32 -21.10
C LEU A 193 22.51 -23.48 -20.25
N GLN A 194 23.38 -24.39 -19.82
CA GLN A 194 23.02 -25.63 -19.12
C GLN A 194 22.28 -25.44 -17.78
N CYS A 195 22.27 -24.22 -17.23
CA CYS A 195 21.54 -23.87 -16.02
C CYS A 195 20.12 -23.32 -16.28
N LEU A 196 19.72 -23.08 -17.53
CA LEU A 196 18.51 -22.34 -17.87
C LEU A 196 17.24 -23.18 -17.60
N GLU A 197 16.36 -22.63 -16.74
CA GLU A 197 15.09 -23.22 -16.34
C GLU A 197 13.89 -22.46 -16.93
N THR A 198 14.05 -21.15 -17.22
CA THR A 198 13.02 -20.31 -17.87
C THR A 198 13.61 -19.47 -19.00
N LEU A 199 12.99 -19.52 -20.18
CA LEU A 199 13.10 -18.50 -21.23
C LEU A 199 11.73 -17.88 -21.51
N ASP A 200 11.66 -16.55 -21.52
CA ASP A 200 10.52 -15.78 -22.01
C ASP A 200 10.98 -14.65 -22.93
N VAL A 201 10.66 -14.75 -24.23
CA VAL A 201 10.89 -13.71 -25.24
C VAL A 201 9.64 -13.45 -26.08
N MET A 202 8.45 -13.68 -25.50
CA MET A 202 7.13 -13.49 -26.14
C MET A 202 6.93 -12.07 -26.66
N ASP A 203 7.22 -11.09 -25.80
CA ASP A 203 6.93 -9.67 -26.01
C ASP A 203 8.08 -8.99 -26.79
N THR A 204 8.46 -9.61 -27.91
CA THR A 204 9.44 -9.08 -28.89
C THR A 204 8.78 -8.99 -30.27
N PRO A 205 9.24 -8.11 -31.18
CA PRO A 205 8.62 -7.93 -32.48
C PRO A 205 9.03 -9.03 -33.47
N ARG A 206 8.38 -8.97 -34.65
CA ARG A 206 8.62 -9.87 -35.78
C ARG A 206 10.10 -9.94 -36.19
N GLY A 207 10.53 -11.11 -36.65
CA GLY A 207 11.93 -11.40 -37.01
C GLY A 207 12.85 -11.85 -35.87
N THR A 208 12.38 -11.87 -34.61
CA THR A 208 13.15 -12.44 -33.49
C THR A 208 13.21 -13.97 -33.58
N TYR A 209 14.39 -14.53 -33.89
CA TYR A 209 14.60 -15.98 -34.03
C TYR A 209 15.15 -16.63 -32.75
N VAL A 210 14.47 -17.67 -32.25
CA VAL A 210 14.94 -18.52 -31.14
C VAL A 210 15.55 -19.81 -31.71
N PRO A 211 16.85 -20.11 -31.45
CA PRO A 211 17.50 -21.32 -31.95
C PRO A 211 16.84 -22.62 -31.48
N TRP A 212 16.67 -23.56 -32.42
CA TRP A 212 16.11 -24.88 -32.18
C TRP A 212 16.93 -25.73 -31.19
N ASP A 213 18.23 -25.48 -31.02
CA ASP A 213 19.08 -26.24 -30.08
C ASP A 213 18.76 -26.01 -28.60
N ILE A 214 17.88 -25.05 -28.30
CA ILE A 214 17.35 -24.79 -26.96
C ILE A 214 16.61 -25.99 -26.37
N ILE A 215 15.99 -26.84 -27.19
CA ILE A 215 15.22 -28.01 -26.73
C ILE A 215 16.13 -29.03 -26.01
N TYR A 216 17.44 -29.02 -26.25
CA TYR A 216 18.41 -29.91 -25.59
C TYR A 216 18.85 -29.44 -24.20
N LEU A 217 18.31 -28.33 -23.67
CA LEU A 217 18.61 -27.86 -22.32
C LEU A 217 17.85 -28.69 -21.27
N THR A 218 18.57 -29.61 -20.63
CA THR A 218 18.01 -30.63 -19.69
C THR A 218 17.39 -30.08 -18.40
N ARG A 219 17.37 -28.77 -18.21
CA ARG A 219 16.73 -28.07 -17.08
C ARG A 219 15.57 -27.17 -17.49
N LEU A 220 15.30 -27.00 -18.79
CA LEU A 220 14.30 -26.05 -19.27
C LEU A 220 12.89 -26.51 -18.90
N LEU A 221 12.27 -25.82 -17.94
CA LEU A 221 10.91 -26.13 -17.46
C LEU A 221 9.87 -25.26 -18.15
N HIS A 222 10.22 -24.01 -18.47
CA HIS A 222 9.31 -22.97 -18.91
C HIS A 222 9.84 -22.26 -20.16
N LEU A 223 9.06 -22.26 -21.25
CA LEU A 223 9.48 -21.74 -22.55
C LEU A 223 8.38 -20.89 -23.19
N SER A 224 8.69 -19.63 -23.48
CA SER A 224 7.72 -18.66 -24.02
C SER A 224 8.28 -17.94 -25.27
N LEU A 225 7.58 -18.06 -26.42
CA LEU A 225 8.15 -17.88 -27.77
C LEU A 225 7.46 -16.78 -28.63
N PRO A 226 8.22 -16.00 -29.41
CA PRO A 226 7.72 -14.91 -30.25
C PRO A 226 6.94 -15.39 -31.49
N PRO A 227 6.14 -14.51 -32.14
CA PRO A 227 5.11 -14.91 -33.11
C PRO A 227 5.64 -15.60 -34.38
N ASP A 228 6.86 -15.28 -34.79
CA ASP A 228 7.48 -15.80 -36.02
C ASP A 228 8.41 -17.00 -35.74
N THR A 229 8.32 -17.63 -34.56
CA THR A 229 9.14 -18.81 -34.23
C THR A 229 8.72 -20.00 -35.11
N ASN A 230 9.60 -20.46 -36.01
CA ASN A 230 9.36 -21.62 -36.86
C ASN A 230 9.64 -22.94 -36.10
N LEU A 231 8.59 -23.57 -35.57
CA LEU A 231 8.69 -24.83 -34.82
C LEU A 231 8.98 -26.04 -35.73
N VAL A 232 8.89 -25.89 -37.06
CA VAL A 232 9.25 -26.95 -38.01
C VAL A 232 10.75 -27.26 -37.94
N ASP A 233 11.59 -26.25 -37.70
CA ASP A 233 13.05 -26.44 -37.55
C ASP A 233 13.40 -27.31 -36.33
N TRP A 234 12.48 -27.42 -35.37
CA TRP A 234 12.62 -28.22 -34.16
C TRP A 234 12.13 -29.68 -34.38
N SER A 235 11.46 -29.93 -35.52
CA SER A 235 10.81 -31.21 -35.85
C SER A 235 11.64 -32.08 -36.81
N PHE A 236 12.62 -31.51 -37.52
CA PHE A 236 13.38 -32.17 -38.60
C PHE A 236 14.87 -32.41 -38.29
N GLY A 237 15.22 -32.63 -37.01
CA GLY A 237 16.57 -33.07 -36.64
C GLY A 237 16.79 -34.55 -36.92
N ASP A 238 17.72 -34.90 -37.82
CA ASP A 238 18.00 -36.28 -38.27
C ASP A 238 18.39 -37.26 -37.13
N ASP A 239 18.87 -36.77 -35.99
CA ASP A 239 19.32 -37.55 -34.83
C ASP A 239 18.17 -38.02 -33.90
N LEU A 240 17.17 -38.68 -34.47
CA LEU A 240 15.96 -39.20 -33.79
C LEU A 240 16.25 -40.17 -32.62
N SER A 241 17.50 -40.60 -32.42
CA SER A 241 17.93 -41.43 -31.29
C SER A 241 18.26 -40.63 -30.01
N LEU A 242 18.51 -39.32 -30.12
CA LEU A 242 18.82 -38.43 -28.99
C LEU A 242 17.59 -37.61 -28.52
N CYS A 243 16.47 -37.72 -29.23
CA CYS A 243 15.25 -36.93 -29.00
C CYS A 243 14.41 -37.44 -27.81
N ARG A 244 14.92 -37.24 -26.59
CA ARG A 244 14.13 -37.18 -25.35
C ARG A 244 14.48 -35.92 -24.54
N PRO A 245 13.90 -34.77 -24.89
CA PRO A 245 14.13 -33.52 -24.17
C PRO A 245 13.22 -33.47 -22.94
N ASN A 246 13.73 -34.01 -21.84
CA ASN A 246 12.96 -34.27 -20.62
C ASN A 246 12.68 -32.99 -19.82
N HIS A 247 11.52 -32.98 -19.15
CA HIS A 247 11.12 -32.05 -18.07
C HIS A 247 10.55 -30.67 -18.46
N LEU A 248 10.35 -30.34 -19.74
CA LEU A 248 9.55 -29.16 -20.11
C LEU A 248 8.11 -29.31 -19.56
N GLN A 249 7.61 -28.29 -18.85
CA GLN A 249 6.31 -28.28 -18.16
C GLN A 249 5.34 -27.25 -18.76
N ASP A 250 5.82 -26.04 -19.04
CA ASP A 250 5.00 -24.95 -19.60
C ASP A 250 5.56 -24.51 -20.96
N LEU A 251 4.69 -24.52 -21.98
CA LEU A 251 4.97 -23.97 -23.30
C LEU A 251 3.97 -22.85 -23.65
N CYS A 252 4.48 -21.65 -23.88
CA CYS A 252 3.72 -20.49 -24.33
C CYS A 252 4.22 -20.04 -25.71
N ILE A 253 3.31 -19.76 -26.64
CA ILE A 253 3.64 -19.30 -28.00
C ILE A 253 2.78 -18.09 -28.32
N SER A 254 3.42 -17.03 -28.80
CA SER A 254 2.70 -15.91 -29.39
C SER A 254 2.18 -16.33 -30.77
N THR A 255 0.96 -15.97 -31.13
CA THR A 255 0.42 -16.15 -32.49
C THR A 255 0.49 -14.84 -33.26
N PRO A 256 0.96 -14.85 -34.52
CA PRO A 256 1.04 -13.65 -35.35
C PRO A 256 -0.38 -13.16 -35.73
N PRO A 257 -0.59 -11.84 -35.91
CA PRO A 257 -1.82 -11.34 -36.52
C PRO A 257 -2.02 -11.92 -37.94
N SER A 258 -3.29 -12.06 -38.34
CA SER A 258 -3.85 -13.08 -39.25
C SER A 258 -3.36 -13.14 -40.70
N SER A 259 -2.28 -12.45 -41.07
CA SER A 259 -1.77 -12.38 -42.45
C SER A 259 -1.07 -13.66 -42.94
N ASP A 260 -0.63 -14.56 -42.04
CA ASP A 260 0.09 -15.78 -42.40
C ASP A 260 -0.50 -17.03 -41.72
N SER A 261 -1.51 -17.60 -42.36
CA SER A 261 -2.11 -18.88 -41.97
C SER A 261 -1.22 -20.08 -42.26
N GLY A 262 -0.23 -19.95 -43.15
CA GLY A 262 0.67 -21.03 -43.56
C GLY A 262 1.73 -21.33 -42.50
N HIS A 263 2.36 -20.30 -41.93
CA HIS A 263 3.29 -20.43 -40.81
C HIS A 263 2.57 -20.94 -39.55
N LEU A 264 1.37 -20.42 -39.26
CA LEU A 264 0.54 -20.88 -38.15
C LEU A 264 0.18 -22.37 -38.27
N MET A 265 -0.30 -22.81 -39.44
CA MET A 265 -0.65 -24.21 -39.71
C MET A 265 0.56 -25.15 -39.49
N ARG A 266 1.74 -24.76 -39.99
CA ARG A 266 3.00 -25.50 -39.77
C ARG A 266 3.36 -25.59 -38.28
N ASN A 267 3.24 -24.49 -37.55
CA ASN A 267 3.51 -24.46 -36.10
C ASN A 267 2.51 -25.31 -35.30
N MET A 268 1.24 -25.41 -35.69
CA MET A 268 0.29 -26.30 -35.01
C MET A 268 0.63 -27.78 -35.24
N TYR A 269 1.04 -28.18 -36.46
CA TYR A 269 1.53 -29.54 -36.70
C TYR A 269 2.83 -29.87 -35.94
N ALA A 270 3.76 -28.91 -35.85
CA ALA A 270 4.97 -29.07 -35.05
C ALA A 270 4.65 -29.17 -33.54
N LEU A 271 3.66 -28.42 -33.04
CA LEU A 271 3.14 -28.58 -31.68
C LEU A 271 2.54 -29.96 -31.44
N ASP A 272 1.76 -30.47 -32.39
CA ASP A 272 1.21 -31.83 -32.30
C ASP A 272 2.32 -32.88 -32.29
N TYR A 273 3.40 -32.71 -33.07
CA TYR A 273 4.59 -33.56 -33.01
C TYR A 273 5.32 -33.48 -31.65
N LEU A 274 5.58 -32.27 -31.13
CA LEU A 274 6.19 -32.06 -29.82
C LEU A 274 5.37 -32.68 -28.69
N ARG A 275 4.03 -32.61 -28.77
CA ARG A 275 3.12 -33.25 -27.79
C ARG A 275 3.24 -34.78 -27.75
N TYR A 276 3.67 -35.44 -28.83
CA TYR A 276 3.97 -36.88 -28.82
C TYR A 276 5.36 -37.22 -28.25
N GLY A 277 6.26 -36.24 -28.12
CA GLY A 277 7.61 -36.43 -27.57
C GLY A 277 7.81 -36.05 -26.10
N HIS A 278 6.92 -35.21 -25.54
CA HIS A 278 7.08 -34.62 -24.20
C HIS A 278 6.03 -35.12 -23.19
N ASP A 279 6.31 -36.23 -22.51
CA ASP A 279 5.48 -36.77 -21.43
C ASP A 279 5.33 -35.80 -20.23
N SER A 280 6.22 -34.82 -20.05
CA SER A 280 6.23 -33.92 -18.88
C SER A 280 5.37 -32.66 -19.01
N LEU A 281 4.79 -32.38 -20.18
CA LEU A 281 4.13 -31.11 -20.47
C LEU A 281 2.78 -30.99 -19.73
N LYS A 282 2.62 -29.93 -18.94
CA LYS A 282 1.44 -29.64 -18.10
C LYS A 282 0.58 -28.51 -18.66
N SER A 283 1.20 -27.50 -19.27
CA SER A 283 0.53 -26.26 -19.69
C SER A 283 0.88 -25.88 -21.12
N ILE A 284 -0.14 -25.59 -21.93
CA ILE A 284 -0.01 -25.05 -23.28
C ILE A 284 -0.77 -23.73 -23.36
N LYS A 285 -0.12 -22.67 -23.84
CA LYS A 285 -0.73 -21.33 -23.95
C LYS A 285 -0.45 -20.69 -25.32
N LEU A 286 -1.50 -20.17 -25.98
CA LEU A 286 -1.40 -19.44 -27.25
C LEU A 286 -1.92 -18.00 -27.08
N VAL A 287 -1.07 -17.00 -27.35
CA VAL A 287 -1.36 -15.58 -27.07
C VAL A 287 -1.23 -14.73 -28.33
N ALA A 288 -2.28 -14.02 -28.72
CA ALA A 288 -2.25 -13.09 -29.85
C ALA A 288 -1.24 -11.96 -29.59
N HIS A 289 -0.32 -11.75 -30.52
CA HIS A 289 0.65 -10.66 -30.46
C HIS A 289 -0.04 -9.29 -30.62
N GLY A 290 0.47 -8.25 -29.95
CA GLY A 290 0.07 -6.86 -30.23
C GLY A 290 -1.33 -6.43 -29.76
N SER A 291 -1.82 -6.93 -28.60
CA SER A 291 -3.18 -6.69 -28.07
C SER A 291 -3.59 -5.25 -27.70
N SER A 292 -2.88 -4.23 -28.21
CA SER A 292 -3.18 -2.80 -28.06
C SER A 292 -3.99 -2.22 -29.24
N VAL A 293 -3.97 -2.87 -30.41
CA VAL A 293 -4.66 -2.36 -31.61
C VAL A 293 -6.10 -2.87 -31.68
N SER A 294 -7.06 -1.95 -31.78
CA SER A 294 -8.47 -2.25 -32.02
C SER A 294 -8.69 -2.76 -33.45
N TYR A 295 -8.67 -4.08 -33.63
CA TYR A 295 -8.97 -4.73 -34.90
C TYR A 295 -10.46 -4.65 -35.24
N GLY A 296 -10.86 -3.57 -35.91
CA GLY A 296 -12.06 -3.55 -36.75
C GLY A 296 -11.92 -4.52 -37.93
N ASP A 297 -13.02 -5.17 -38.31
CA ASP A 297 -13.19 -6.00 -39.52
C ASP A 297 -12.09 -7.06 -39.80
N ALA A 298 -11.74 -7.86 -38.80
CA ALA A 298 -10.97 -9.09 -38.99
C ALA A 298 -11.83 -10.31 -39.40
N SER A 299 -12.83 -10.12 -40.27
CA SER A 299 -13.53 -11.26 -40.87
C SER A 299 -12.60 -11.99 -41.86
N LYS A 300 -12.59 -13.33 -41.83
CA LYS A 300 -11.84 -14.26 -42.71
C LYS A 300 -10.32 -14.38 -42.43
N ALA A 301 -9.94 -15.31 -41.53
CA ALA A 301 -8.89 -16.33 -41.76
C ALA A 301 -8.57 -17.18 -40.49
N GLY A 302 -9.58 -17.70 -39.78
CA GLY A 302 -9.35 -18.60 -38.65
C GLY A 302 -8.77 -19.96 -39.10
N PHE A 303 -7.65 -20.38 -38.52
CA PHE A 303 -7.13 -21.74 -38.69
C PHE A 303 -7.93 -22.72 -37.83
N LYS A 304 -8.54 -23.72 -38.48
CA LYS A 304 -9.30 -24.78 -37.81
C LYS A 304 -8.37 -25.87 -37.29
N TRP A 305 -8.24 -25.98 -35.97
CA TRP A 305 -7.43 -27.01 -35.31
C TRP A 305 -8.33 -28.09 -34.68
N VAL A 306 -7.94 -29.35 -34.82
CA VAL A 306 -8.63 -30.53 -34.26
C VAL A 306 -7.72 -31.16 -33.21
N LEU A 307 -8.26 -31.35 -32.00
CA LEU A 307 -7.49 -31.78 -30.83
C LEU A 307 -7.47 -33.31 -30.68
N ASP A 308 -6.90 -34.02 -31.65
CA ASP A 308 -6.96 -35.49 -31.79
C ASP A 308 -6.61 -36.24 -30.48
N LYS A 309 -5.46 -35.92 -29.85
CA LYS A 309 -4.98 -36.60 -28.62
C LYS A 309 -4.30 -35.66 -27.64
N LEU A 310 -4.88 -35.48 -26.44
CA LEU A 310 -4.16 -34.94 -25.29
C LEU A 310 -3.37 -36.05 -24.60
N THR A 311 -2.13 -35.77 -24.18
CA THR A 311 -1.42 -36.65 -23.23
C THR A 311 -2.04 -36.49 -21.84
N HIS A 312 -2.03 -37.56 -21.03
CA HIS A 312 -2.70 -37.56 -19.72
C HIS A 312 -2.13 -36.54 -18.71
N HIS A 313 -0.96 -35.97 -18.97
CA HIS A 313 -0.26 -35.03 -18.08
C HIS A 313 -0.62 -33.55 -18.31
N VAL A 314 -1.26 -33.20 -19.43
CA VAL A 314 -1.70 -31.81 -19.70
C VAL A 314 -2.87 -31.44 -18.79
N GLN A 315 -2.65 -30.45 -17.93
CA GLN A 315 -3.61 -29.93 -16.96
C GLN A 315 -4.25 -28.60 -17.41
N ARG A 316 -3.61 -27.88 -18.35
CA ARG A 316 -3.99 -26.53 -18.74
C ARG A 316 -3.80 -26.29 -20.24
N VAL A 317 -4.86 -25.82 -20.90
CA VAL A 317 -4.82 -25.32 -22.29
C VAL A 317 -5.51 -23.96 -22.33
N GLU A 318 -4.76 -22.90 -22.66
CA GLU A 318 -5.28 -21.53 -22.74
C GLU A 318 -4.95 -20.83 -24.06
N VAL A 319 -5.96 -20.56 -24.88
CA VAL A 319 -5.86 -19.75 -26.09
C VAL A 319 -6.54 -18.38 -25.87
N SER A 320 -5.89 -17.32 -26.33
CA SER A 320 -6.40 -15.95 -26.23
C SER A 320 -7.52 -15.65 -27.25
N PRO A 321 -8.44 -14.69 -26.97
CA PRO A 321 -9.65 -14.48 -27.78
C PRO A 321 -9.36 -14.00 -29.21
N HIS A 322 -8.25 -13.27 -29.37
CA HIS A 322 -7.82 -12.66 -30.62
C HIS A 322 -6.81 -13.53 -31.38
N SER A 323 -6.58 -14.76 -30.92
CA SER A 323 -5.71 -15.71 -31.63
C SER A 323 -6.45 -16.25 -32.86
N PRO A 324 -5.82 -16.31 -34.04
CA PRO A 324 -6.41 -16.88 -35.25
C PRO A 324 -6.62 -18.42 -35.20
N VAL A 325 -6.50 -19.07 -34.04
CA VAL A 325 -6.67 -20.52 -33.86
C VAL A 325 -8.05 -20.82 -33.29
N VAL A 326 -8.89 -21.46 -34.10
CA VAL A 326 -10.27 -21.83 -33.77
C VAL A 326 -10.35 -23.36 -33.67
N PHE A 327 -10.83 -23.88 -32.54
CA PHE A 327 -11.04 -25.31 -32.42
C PHE A 327 -12.31 -25.75 -33.14
N CYS A 328 -12.21 -26.87 -33.85
CA CYS A 328 -13.33 -27.48 -34.56
C CYS A 328 -13.46 -28.95 -34.18
N ASP A 329 -14.59 -29.53 -34.60
CA ASP A 329 -14.85 -30.97 -34.59
C ASP A 329 -14.56 -31.62 -33.23
N MET A 330 -15.16 -31.05 -32.17
CA MET A 330 -15.06 -31.55 -30.78
C MET A 330 -15.45 -33.03 -30.65
N HIS A 331 -16.31 -33.54 -31.53
CA HIS A 331 -16.66 -34.95 -31.63
C HIS A 331 -15.49 -35.89 -32.02
N LEU A 332 -14.36 -35.35 -32.50
CA LEU A 332 -13.12 -36.09 -32.77
C LEU A 332 -12.14 -36.06 -31.58
N TRP A 333 -12.44 -35.34 -30.50
CA TRP A 333 -11.53 -35.18 -29.36
C TRP A 333 -11.46 -36.46 -28.51
N ASN A 334 -10.46 -37.30 -28.78
CA ASN A 334 -10.23 -38.56 -28.05
C ASN A 334 -9.51 -38.30 -26.70
N ILE A 335 -10.11 -37.50 -25.83
CA ILE A 335 -9.56 -37.14 -24.51
C ILE A 335 -9.78 -38.31 -23.53
N GLN A 336 -8.91 -39.30 -23.61
CA GLN A 336 -8.88 -40.43 -22.70
C GLN A 336 -8.54 -39.99 -21.27
N HIS A 337 -9.56 -39.88 -20.40
CA HIS A 337 -9.42 -39.74 -18.94
C HIS A 337 -8.37 -38.72 -18.48
N GLY A 338 -8.26 -37.57 -19.17
CA GLY A 338 -7.17 -36.61 -18.96
C GLY A 338 -7.29 -35.79 -17.66
N ASN A 339 -6.14 -35.40 -17.10
CA ASN A 339 -6.04 -34.51 -15.93
C ASN A 339 -6.31 -33.03 -16.26
N LEU A 340 -7.08 -32.74 -17.32
CA LEU A 340 -7.32 -31.39 -17.80
C LEU A 340 -8.22 -30.61 -16.82
N CYS A 341 -7.60 -29.71 -16.07
CA CYS A 341 -8.25 -28.85 -15.08
C CYS A 341 -8.77 -27.55 -15.68
N ILE A 342 -8.06 -26.97 -16.65
CA ILE A 342 -8.34 -25.61 -17.16
C ILE A 342 -8.35 -25.62 -18.69
N LEU A 343 -9.49 -25.24 -19.28
CA LEU A 343 -9.67 -25.14 -20.73
C LEU A 343 -10.23 -23.77 -21.11
N LYS A 344 -9.46 -23.00 -21.89
CA LYS A 344 -9.85 -21.70 -22.46
C LYS A 344 -9.53 -21.69 -23.95
N ILE A 345 -10.54 -21.56 -24.81
CA ILE A 345 -10.41 -21.78 -26.27
C ILE A 345 -11.43 -20.99 -27.07
N ALA A 346 -11.13 -20.74 -28.35
CA ALA A 346 -12.10 -20.32 -29.35
C ALA A 346 -12.70 -21.53 -30.10
N VAL A 347 -13.97 -21.48 -30.47
CA VAL A 347 -14.69 -22.55 -31.21
C VAL A 347 -15.61 -21.95 -32.28
N ASP A 348 -15.74 -22.62 -33.43
CA ASP A 348 -16.58 -22.17 -34.55
C ASP A 348 -18.07 -22.04 -34.16
N GLY A 349 -18.57 -23.02 -33.39
CA GLY A 349 -19.92 -23.05 -32.83
C GLY A 349 -19.97 -23.92 -31.57
N LEU A 350 -21.17 -24.10 -31.00
CA LEU A 350 -21.42 -24.93 -29.83
C LEU A 350 -22.70 -25.76 -30.01
N SER A 351 -22.59 -27.08 -30.15
CA SER A 351 -23.72 -28.02 -30.22
C SER A 351 -23.97 -28.73 -28.89
N VAL A 352 -25.05 -29.51 -28.83
CA VAL A 352 -25.39 -30.34 -27.64
C VAL A 352 -24.33 -31.42 -27.41
N ASN A 353 -23.86 -32.07 -28.48
CA ASN A 353 -22.81 -33.10 -28.42
C ASN A 353 -21.52 -32.54 -27.82
N ASP A 354 -21.16 -31.30 -28.16
CA ASP A 354 -19.94 -30.65 -27.66
C ASP A 354 -20.03 -30.41 -26.14
N VAL A 355 -21.22 -30.09 -25.63
CA VAL A 355 -21.48 -30.01 -24.18
C VAL A 355 -21.41 -31.40 -23.53
N ASP A 356 -21.92 -32.46 -24.16
CA ASP A 356 -21.78 -33.84 -23.66
C ASP A 356 -20.32 -34.30 -23.57
N ILE A 357 -19.47 -33.88 -24.52
CA ILE A 357 -18.03 -34.18 -24.57
C ILE A 357 -17.29 -33.40 -23.48
N LEU A 358 -17.52 -32.09 -23.36
CA LEU A 358 -16.96 -31.26 -22.30
C LEU A 358 -17.41 -31.72 -20.90
N ARG A 359 -18.64 -32.24 -20.77
CA ARG A 359 -19.16 -32.84 -19.52
C ARG A 359 -18.36 -34.07 -19.07
N GLY A 360 -17.75 -34.79 -20.02
CA GLY A 360 -16.89 -35.94 -19.75
C GLY A 360 -15.56 -35.62 -19.07
N LEU A 361 -15.12 -34.35 -19.07
CA LEU A 361 -13.86 -33.90 -18.52
C LEU A 361 -13.92 -33.79 -16.98
N ARG A 362 -13.78 -34.93 -16.29
CA ARG A 362 -14.00 -35.06 -14.84
C ARG A 362 -13.15 -34.15 -13.96
N CYS A 363 -11.95 -33.76 -14.41
CA CYS A 363 -11.03 -32.91 -13.66
C CYS A 363 -11.24 -31.39 -13.93
N LEU A 364 -12.11 -31.02 -14.88
CA LEU A 364 -12.24 -29.65 -15.36
C LEU A 364 -12.81 -28.72 -14.29
N THR A 365 -11.97 -27.86 -13.73
CA THR A 365 -12.35 -26.84 -12.73
C THR A 365 -12.73 -25.51 -13.36
N ALA A 366 -12.23 -25.20 -14.55
CA ALA A 366 -12.54 -23.96 -15.26
C ALA A 366 -12.65 -24.13 -16.77
N LEU A 367 -13.76 -23.60 -17.33
CA LEU A 367 -14.07 -23.61 -18.76
C LEU A 367 -14.34 -22.17 -19.25
N SER A 368 -13.69 -21.78 -20.35
CA SER A 368 -13.90 -20.47 -20.97
C SER A 368 -13.95 -20.60 -22.50
N LEU A 369 -15.15 -20.69 -23.05
CA LEU A 369 -15.38 -20.80 -24.50
C LEU A 369 -15.61 -19.42 -25.12
N TYR A 370 -14.92 -19.16 -26.23
CA TYR A 370 -15.16 -18.04 -27.13
C TYR A 370 -15.78 -18.59 -28.42
N VAL A 371 -17.10 -18.54 -28.53
CA VAL A 371 -17.87 -19.16 -29.61
C VAL A 371 -18.05 -18.13 -30.73
N GLU A 372 -17.51 -18.39 -31.93
CA GLU A 372 -17.64 -17.46 -33.06
C GLU A 372 -19.11 -17.24 -33.44
N LYS A 373 -19.87 -18.34 -33.60
CA LYS A 373 -21.26 -18.34 -34.09
C LYS A 373 -22.21 -18.88 -33.04
N SER A 374 -23.18 -18.06 -32.60
CA SER A 374 -24.23 -18.53 -31.69
C SER A 374 -25.04 -19.69 -32.29
N PRO A 375 -25.37 -20.72 -31.49
CA PRO A 375 -26.19 -21.83 -31.95
C PRO A 375 -27.63 -21.39 -32.23
N GLY A 376 -28.17 -21.81 -33.38
CA GLY A 376 -29.59 -21.68 -33.74
C GLY A 376 -30.53 -22.66 -33.01
N ILE A 377 -30.04 -23.35 -31.97
CA ILE A 377 -30.76 -24.34 -31.17
C ILE A 377 -30.58 -24.06 -29.67
N LYS A 378 -31.53 -24.50 -28.84
CA LYS A 378 -31.40 -24.35 -27.38
C LYS A 378 -30.44 -25.39 -26.80
N ILE A 379 -29.32 -24.91 -26.27
CA ILE A 379 -28.32 -25.72 -25.56
C ILE A 379 -28.78 -25.90 -24.11
N ILE A 380 -28.72 -27.14 -23.61
CA ILE A 380 -29.19 -27.52 -22.27
C ILE A 380 -28.03 -28.15 -21.49
N PHE A 381 -27.58 -27.46 -20.43
CA PHE A 381 -26.69 -28.01 -19.42
C PHE A 381 -27.55 -28.75 -18.39
N GLY A 382 -27.74 -30.06 -18.63
CA GLY A 382 -28.66 -30.91 -17.87
C GLY A 382 -28.04 -31.70 -16.71
N THR A 383 -28.92 -32.26 -15.88
CA THR A 383 -28.63 -33.04 -14.65
C THR A 383 -27.77 -34.31 -14.81
N ALA A 384 -27.41 -34.72 -16.03
CA ALA A 384 -26.82 -36.03 -16.33
C ALA A 384 -25.32 -36.16 -15.97
N ALA A 385 -25.01 -36.21 -14.68
CA ALA A 385 -23.78 -36.76 -14.09
C ALA A 385 -22.44 -36.33 -14.76
N GLY A 386 -22.10 -35.04 -14.70
CA GLY A 386 -20.76 -34.54 -15.03
C GLY A 386 -20.53 -33.11 -14.60
N PHE A 387 -19.49 -32.45 -15.12
CA PHE A 387 -19.02 -31.12 -14.66
C PHE A 387 -18.84 -31.01 -13.13
N THR A 388 -18.63 -32.12 -12.42
CA THR A 388 -18.65 -32.16 -10.95
C THR A 388 -17.48 -31.41 -10.31
N ALA A 389 -16.37 -31.21 -11.02
CA ALA A 389 -15.23 -30.40 -10.57
C ALA A 389 -15.35 -28.91 -10.94
N LEU A 390 -16.31 -28.53 -11.81
CA LEU A 390 -16.33 -27.21 -12.45
C LEU A 390 -16.73 -26.12 -11.47
N LYS A 391 -15.84 -25.14 -11.26
CA LYS A 391 -16.04 -23.95 -10.42
C LYS A 391 -16.30 -22.68 -11.24
N TYR A 392 -15.85 -22.63 -12.49
CA TYR A 392 -15.97 -21.46 -13.35
C TYR A 392 -16.40 -21.81 -14.77
N LEU A 393 -17.38 -21.06 -15.28
CA LEU A 393 -17.84 -21.12 -16.66
C LEU A 393 -17.94 -19.71 -17.26
N LYS A 394 -17.10 -19.41 -18.27
CA LYS A 394 -17.31 -18.28 -19.19
C LYS A 394 -17.77 -18.79 -20.55
N LEU A 395 -18.87 -18.25 -21.05
CA LEU A 395 -19.31 -18.40 -22.44
C LEU A 395 -19.36 -17.00 -23.05
N ARG A 396 -18.50 -16.73 -24.03
CA ARG A 396 -18.51 -15.49 -24.82
C ARG A 396 -18.87 -15.82 -26.27
N PHE A 397 -20.01 -15.31 -26.74
CA PHE A 397 -20.48 -15.49 -28.10
C PHE A 397 -20.13 -14.25 -28.91
N MET A 398 -19.29 -14.40 -29.94
CA MET A 398 -18.76 -13.28 -30.72
C MET A 398 -19.77 -12.76 -31.75
N SER A 399 -20.71 -13.60 -32.18
CA SER A 399 -21.89 -13.19 -32.94
C SER A 399 -23.17 -13.83 -32.40
N GLY A 400 -24.22 -13.03 -32.22
CA GLY A 400 -25.56 -13.47 -31.85
C GLY A 400 -25.83 -13.67 -30.36
N ILE A 401 -27.06 -14.07 -30.04
CA ILE A 401 -27.49 -14.52 -28.71
C ILE A 401 -27.77 -16.02 -28.77
N ALA A 402 -27.07 -16.80 -27.95
CA ALA A 402 -27.32 -18.22 -27.77
C ALA A 402 -28.54 -18.49 -26.87
N TRP A 403 -29.33 -19.52 -27.20
CA TRP A 403 -30.44 -19.98 -26.37
C TRP A 403 -29.92 -21.01 -25.37
N LEU A 404 -30.03 -20.74 -24.07
CA LEU A 404 -29.39 -21.53 -23.01
C LEU A 404 -30.38 -21.97 -21.92
N LYS A 405 -30.28 -23.22 -21.46
CA LYS A 405 -30.84 -23.67 -20.18
C LYS A 405 -29.73 -24.25 -19.31
N PHE A 406 -29.70 -23.85 -18.05
CA PHE A 406 -28.93 -24.49 -16.99
C PHE A 406 -29.92 -25.12 -16.02
N GLU A 407 -29.93 -26.45 -15.94
CA GLU A 407 -30.84 -27.18 -15.06
C GLU A 407 -30.35 -27.21 -13.62
N ALA A 408 -31.26 -27.49 -12.67
CA ALA A 408 -30.90 -27.58 -11.27
C ALA A 408 -29.84 -28.66 -11.04
N ASP A 409 -28.84 -28.38 -10.20
CA ASP A 409 -27.70 -29.26 -9.87
C ASP A 409 -26.88 -29.80 -11.07
N ALA A 410 -27.04 -29.26 -12.28
CA ALA A 410 -26.27 -29.67 -13.48
C ALA A 410 -24.75 -29.41 -13.36
N MET A 411 -24.35 -28.47 -12.49
CA MET A 411 -22.96 -28.13 -12.18
C MET A 411 -22.85 -27.77 -10.68
N PRO A 412 -22.83 -28.77 -9.77
CA PRO A 412 -23.09 -28.54 -8.35
C PRO A 412 -22.00 -27.71 -7.63
N ASN A 413 -20.76 -27.72 -8.14
CA ASN A 413 -19.64 -26.95 -7.59
C ASN A 413 -19.38 -25.62 -8.30
N LEU A 414 -20.24 -25.19 -9.24
CA LEU A 414 -20.04 -23.97 -10.04
C LEU A 414 -20.19 -22.72 -9.17
N TRP A 415 -19.09 -22.04 -8.86
CA TRP A 415 -19.09 -20.81 -8.07
C TRP A 415 -19.43 -19.57 -8.91
N LYS A 416 -19.02 -19.53 -10.18
CA LYS A 416 -19.03 -18.30 -10.98
C LYS A 416 -19.40 -18.56 -12.46
N LEU A 417 -20.52 -17.98 -12.88
CA LEU A 417 -21.05 -18.05 -14.25
C LEU A 417 -20.96 -16.68 -14.93
N ARG A 418 -20.25 -16.60 -16.06
CA ARG A 418 -20.13 -15.39 -16.88
C ARG A 418 -20.61 -15.64 -18.31
N LEU A 419 -21.68 -14.96 -18.70
CA LEU A 419 -22.20 -14.96 -20.07
C LEU A 419 -21.85 -13.62 -20.74
N VAL A 420 -21.33 -13.66 -21.95
CA VAL A 420 -21.01 -12.48 -22.76
C VAL A 420 -21.52 -12.70 -24.18
N PHE A 421 -22.19 -11.71 -24.76
CA PHE A 421 -22.68 -11.74 -26.13
C PHE A 421 -22.21 -10.46 -26.81
N ASP A 422 -21.34 -10.55 -27.82
CA ASP A 422 -20.65 -9.35 -28.31
C ASP A 422 -21.46 -8.52 -29.31
N ALA A 423 -22.36 -9.18 -30.05
CA ALA A 423 -23.25 -8.53 -30.98
C ALA A 423 -24.64 -9.15 -30.92
N ILE A 424 -25.62 -8.40 -30.42
CA ILE A 424 -27.04 -8.70 -30.64
C ILE A 424 -27.33 -8.60 -32.15
N PRO A 425 -27.98 -9.58 -32.79
CA PRO A 425 -28.35 -9.48 -34.21
C PRO A 425 -29.33 -8.32 -34.43
N PRO A 426 -29.13 -7.47 -35.46
CA PRO A 426 -30.12 -6.46 -35.80
C PRO A 426 -31.48 -7.11 -36.11
N LEU A 427 -32.53 -6.64 -35.43
CA LEU A 427 -33.91 -7.12 -35.63
C LEU A 427 -34.50 -6.86 -37.04
N VAL A 428 -33.70 -6.28 -37.95
CA VAL A 428 -34.06 -5.98 -39.34
C VAL A 428 -33.80 -7.16 -40.27
N ASP A 429 -32.66 -7.85 -40.20
CA ASP A 429 -32.41 -9.02 -41.06
C ASP A 429 -33.19 -10.25 -40.58
N GLN A 430 -33.46 -10.35 -39.28
CA GLN A 430 -34.44 -11.30 -38.77
C GLN A 430 -35.89 -11.03 -39.23
N ARG A 431 -36.19 -9.91 -39.89
CA ARG A 431 -37.46 -9.73 -40.62
C ARG A 431 -37.49 -10.34 -42.03
N LEU A 432 -36.39 -10.88 -42.56
CA LEU A 432 -36.37 -11.43 -43.93
C LEU A 432 -36.39 -12.97 -43.98
N GLU A 433 -35.73 -13.69 -43.06
CA GLU A 433 -35.78 -15.16 -43.06
C GLU A 433 -36.91 -15.77 -42.21
N LEU A 434 -37.33 -15.12 -41.11
CA LEU A 434 -38.33 -15.66 -40.17
C LEU A 434 -39.79 -15.66 -40.68
N TYR A 435 -40.05 -15.18 -41.90
CA TYR A 435 -41.36 -15.35 -42.56
C TYR A 435 -41.58 -16.76 -43.15
N SER A 436 -40.55 -17.61 -43.16
CA SER A 436 -40.59 -18.93 -43.83
C SER A 436 -41.14 -20.08 -42.99
N VAL A 437 -41.17 -19.99 -41.65
CA VAL A 437 -41.60 -21.09 -40.75
C VAL A 437 -42.60 -20.59 -39.68
N PRO A 438 -43.92 -20.82 -39.86
CA PRO A 438 -44.95 -20.24 -38.98
C PRO A 438 -44.97 -20.68 -37.50
N ASP A 439 -44.33 -21.80 -37.14
CA ASP A 439 -44.57 -22.46 -35.84
C ASP A 439 -43.68 -21.99 -34.66
N LEU A 440 -42.49 -21.41 -34.90
CA LEU A 440 -41.61 -20.98 -33.79
C LEU A 440 -42.25 -19.92 -32.88
N TRP A 441 -43.10 -19.05 -33.43
CA TRP A 441 -43.74 -17.96 -32.68
C TRP A 441 -44.83 -18.41 -31.69
N LYS A 442 -45.21 -19.70 -31.67
CA LYS A 442 -46.17 -20.23 -30.69
C LYS A 442 -45.57 -20.37 -29.28
N GLN A 443 -44.29 -20.72 -29.16
CA GLN A 443 -43.66 -20.93 -27.84
C GLN A 443 -43.51 -19.63 -27.03
N TYR A 444 -43.24 -18.50 -27.70
CA TYR A 444 -43.07 -17.19 -27.06
C TYR A 444 -44.34 -16.65 -26.38
N ARG A 445 -45.52 -17.25 -26.57
CA ARG A 445 -46.74 -16.92 -25.82
C ARG A 445 -46.80 -17.56 -24.42
N HIS A 446 -45.85 -18.42 -24.06
CA HIS A 446 -45.87 -19.21 -22.82
C HIS A 446 -44.63 -19.03 -21.94
N GLY A 447 -44.00 -17.85 -21.96
CA GLY A 447 -43.13 -17.40 -20.86
C GLY A 447 -41.73 -18.02 -20.79
N THR A 448 -41.21 -18.61 -21.86
CA THR A 448 -39.85 -19.17 -21.92
C THR A 448 -38.81 -18.11 -22.27
N ALA A 449 -37.92 -17.77 -21.33
CA ALA A 449 -36.78 -16.90 -21.62
C ALA A 449 -35.70 -17.58 -22.49
N LEU A 450 -34.94 -16.74 -23.20
CA LEU A 450 -33.79 -17.12 -24.01
C LEU A 450 -32.71 -17.82 -23.18
N ILE A 451 -32.43 -17.28 -21.99
CA ILE A 451 -31.50 -17.83 -21.01
C ILE A 451 -32.28 -18.14 -19.73
N SER A 452 -32.31 -19.41 -19.34
CA SER A 452 -33.02 -19.89 -18.15
C SER A 452 -32.05 -20.61 -17.21
N ILE A 453 -31.85 -20.06 -16.02
CA ILE A 453 -30.95 -20.58 -14.97
C ILE A 453 -31.81 -21.08 -13.80
N ASP A 454 -31.95 -22.40 -13.68
CA ASP A 454 -32.63 -23.06 -12.56
C ASP A 454 -31.74 -23.00 -11.29
N HIS A 455 -32.13 -23.64 -10.18
CA HIS A 455 -31.37 -23.51 -8.92
C HIS A 455 -30.02 -24.23 -8.97
N MET A 456 -28.91 -23.49 -8.83
CA MET A 456 -27.57 -24.08 -8.75
C MET A 456 -26.96 -23.84 -7.38
N THR A 457 -26.80 -24.92 -6.61
CA THR A 457 -26.49 -24.93 -5.18
C THR A 457 -25.11 -24.36 -4.82
N GLY A 458 -24.11 -24.48 -5.71
CA GLY A 458 -22.76 -23.92 -5.50
C GLY A 458 -22.57 -22.45 -5.89
N LEU A 459 -23.58 -21.79 -6.49
CA LEU A 459 -23.41 -20.54 -7.24
C LEU A 459 -23.28 -19.30 -6.35
N ARG A 460 -22.25 -18.48 -6.62
CA ARG A 460 -21.89 -17.27 -5.85
C ARG A 460 -21.88 -15.99 -6.68
N GLU A 461 -21.48 -16.05 -7.95
CA GLU A 461 -21.50 -14.91 -8.87
C GLU A 461 -22.18 -15.30 -10.20
N VAL A 462 -23.09 -14.46 -10.67
CA VAL A 462 -23.72 -14.57 -11.99
C VAL A 462 -23.65 -13.21 -12.69
N SER A 463 -23.09 -13.18 -13.90
CA SER A 463 -23.08 -11.96 -14.72
C SER A 463 -23.40 -12.25 -16.18
N ALA A 464 -24.20 -11.40 -16.81
CA ALA A 464 -24.48 -11.41 -18.24
C ALA A 464 -24.17 -10.04 -18.86
N LYS A 465 -23.25 -9.99 -19.82
CA LYS A 465 -22.89 -8.77 -20.58
C LYS A 465 -23.40 -8.90 -22.02
N PHE A 466 -24.15 -7.90 -22.49
CA PHE A 466 -24.64 -7.82 -23.86
C PHE A 466 -24.06 -6.59 -24.56
N GLY A 467 -23.37 -6.82 -25.68
CA GLY A 467 -22.86 -5.84 -26.62
C GLY A 467 -23.78 -5.68 -27.84
N GLY A 468 -23.94 -4.45 -28.32
CA GLY A 468 -24.73 -4.16 -29.51
C GLY A 468 -25.09 -2.68 -29.60
N ALA A 469 -25.87 -2.31 -30.63
CA ALA A 469 -26.34 -0.94 -30.78
C ALA A 469 -27.37 -0.59 -29.69
N ALA A 470 -27.40 0.68 -29.25
CA ALA A 470 -28.34 1.19 -28.24
C ALA A 470 -29.83 0.80 -28.45
N VAL A 471 -30.26 0.61 -29.70
CA VAL A 471 -31.64 0.21 -30.05
C VAL A 471 -31.95 -1.21 -29.59
N ASP A 472 -31.03 -2.15 -29.82
CA ASP A 472 -31.19 -3.56 -29.47
C ASP A 472 -30.98 -3.80 -27.96
N LEU A 473 -30.13 -2.99 -27.32
CA LEU A 473 -29.97 -3.00 -25.85
C LEU A 473 -31.27 -2.57 -25.14
N GLN A 474 -32.06 -1.65 -25.71
CA GLN A 474 -33.41 -1.32 -25.20
C GLN A 474 -34.44 -2.46 -25.38
N TYR A 475 -34.22 -3.38 -26.34
CA TYR A 475 -35.06 -4.56 -26.50
C TYR A 475 -34.75 -5.62 -25.43
N VAL A 476 -33.45 -5.86 -25.18
CA VAL A 476 -32.97 -6.78 -24.12
C VAL A 476 -33.48 -6.38 -22.74
N SER A 477 -33.47 -5.08 -22.40
CA SER A 477 -33.91 -4.58 -21.09
C SER A 477 -35.42 -4.73 -20.83
N ARG A 478 -36.26 -4.79 -21.88
CA ARG A 478 -37.73 -4.84 -21.76
C ARG A 478 -38.32 -6.24 -21.65
N ILE A 479 -37.60 -7.27 -22.10
CA ILE A 479 -38.18 -8.60 -22.36
C ILE A 479 -37.79 -9.67 -21.32
N GLY A 480 -36.84 -9.38 -20.42
CA GLY A 480 -36.41 -10.36 -19.41
C GLY A 480 -35.65 -11.53 -20.04
N VAL A 481 -34.68 -11.22 -20.89
CA VAL A 481 -33.88 -12.18 -21.68
C VAL A 481 -33.25 -13.28 -20.81
N VAL A 482 -32.93 -12.99 -19.55
CA VAL A 482 -32.46 -13.95 -18.55
C VAL A 482 -33.47 -14.13 -17.42
N ILE A 483 -33.93 -15.36 -17.21
CA ILE A 483 -34.59 -15.80 -15.98
C ILE A 483 -33.55 -16.51 -15.11
N ASN A 484 -33.44 -16.07 -13.85
CA ASN A 484 -32.57 -16.67 -12.84
C ASN A 484 -33.41 -17.07 -11.63
N HIS A 485 -33.21 -18.28 -11.10
CA HIS A 485 -33.98 -18.79 -9.97
C HIS A 485 -33.78 -17.95 -8.70
N ARG A 486 -34.84 -17.74 -7.90
CA ARG A 486 -34.81 -16.88 -6.70
C ARG A 486 -33.84 -17.33 -5.60
N GLY A 487 -33.43 -18.60 -5.61
CA GLY A 487 -32.42 -19.16 -4.70
C GLY A 487 -30.97 -18.96 -5.16
N ASN A 488 -30.74 -18.36 -6.33
CA ASN A 488 -29.42 -18.05 -6.86
C ASN A 488 -29.02 -16.60 -6.50
N PRO A 489 -27.72 -16.24 -6.56
CA PRO A 489 -27.27 -14.85 -6.44
C PRO A 489 -27.94 -13.92 -7.45
N VAL A 490 -28.11 -12.65 -7.08
CA VAL A 490 -28.64 -11.61 -7.99
C VAL A 490 -27.73 -11.50 -9.22
N ILE A 491 -28.31 -11.61 -10.41
CA ILE A 491 -27.56 -11.56 -11.66
C ILE A 491 -27.19 -10.11 -12.01
N SER A 492 -25.90 -9.87 -12.21
CA SER A 492 -25.39 -8.60 -12.73
C SER A 492 -25.56 -8.56 -14.24
N VAL A 493 -26.50 -7.75 -14.74
CA VAL A 493 -26.73 -7.57 -16.18
C VAL A 493 -26.09 -6.26 -16.62
N GLN A 494 -25.13 -6.34 -17.55
CA GLN A 494 -24.49 -5.19 -18.19
C GLN A 494 -24.95 -5.07 -19.64
N LEU A 495 -25.31 -3.86 -20.05
CA LEU A 495 -25.61 -3.48 -21.43
C LEU A 495 -24.54 -2.48 -21.87
N VAL A 496 -23.83 -2.77 -22.96
CA VAL A 496 -22.67 -2.00 -23.41
C VAL A 496 -22.82 -1.69 -24.89
N ASP A 497 -22.75 -0.40 -25.25
CA ASP A 497 -22.84 -0.03 -26.66
C ASP A 497 -21.59 -0.51 -27.41
N SER A 498 -21.82 -1.07 -28.60
CA SER A 498 -20.84 -1.35 -29.65
C SER A 498 -19.71 -0.32 -29.80
N GLY A 499 -19.96 0.97 -29.53
CA GLY A 499 -18.93 2.01 -29.55
C GLY A 499 -17.86 1.97 -28.43
N SER A 500 -17.98 1.08 -27.43
CA SER A 500 -17.13 1.07 -26.22
C SER A 500 -16.43 -0.27 -25.96
N TYR A 501 -15.92 -0.91 -27.03
CA TYR A 501 -15.33 -2.26 -26.98
C TYR A 501 -13.90 -2.33 -26.42
N CYS A 502 -13.77 -2.10 -25.11
CA CYS A 502 -12.63 -2.53 -24.30
C CYS A 502 -13.08 -3.60 -23.28
N GLU A 503 -12.37 -4.74 -23.19
CA GLU A 503 -12.61 -5.73 -22.12
C GLU A 503 -11.94 -5.28 -20.81
N GLU A 504 -12.56 -5.56 -19.66
CA GLU A 504 -12.00 -5.29 -18.32
C GLU A 504 -10.84 -6.24 -17.97
N SER A 505 -9.72 -6.14 -18.72
CA SER A 505 -8.44 -6.76 -18.36
C SER A 505 -7.21 -6.07 -18.94
N THR A 506 -7.30 -4.78 -19.27
CA THR A 506 -6.16 -3.93 -19.66
C THR A 506 -6.30 -2.56 -19.02
N VAL A 507 -5.35 -2.19 -18.14
CA VAL A 507 -5.33 -0.87 -17.49
C VAL A 507 -4.59 0.13 -18.38
N GLN A 508 -5.33 0.80 -19.27
CA GLN A 508 -4.96 2.13 -19.73
C GLN A 508 -6.21 3.02 -19.72
N LYS A 509 -6.08 4.20 -19.11
CA LYS A 509 -7.09 5.26 -19.21
C LYS A 509 -6.86 6.00 -20.52
N GLN A 510 -7.93 6.22 -21.26
CA GLN A 510 -8.11 7.50 -21.95
C GLN A 510 -9.58 7.91 -21.79
N GLN A 511 -9.80 9.20 -21.59
CA GLN A 511 -11.03 9.73 -21.00
C GLN A 511 -11.34 11.08 -21.65
N SER A 512 -12.55 11.19 -22.20
CA SER A 512 -13.12 12.44 -22.70
C SER A 512 -14.65 12.36 -22.59
N ASP A 513 -15.25 13.35 -21.97
CA ASP A 513 -16.69 13.46 -21.71
C ASP A 513 -17.47 13.78 -23.03
N ASP A 514 -18.82 13.78 -23.11
CA ASP A 514 -19.69 14.75 -22.43
C ASP A 514 -21.20 14.34 -22.33
N ASP A 515 -21.95 15.07 -21.49
CA ASP A 515 -23.28 14.82 -20.90
C ASP A 515 -24.49 14.67 -21.86
N LYS A 516 -25.47 13.84 -21.43
CA LYS A 516 -26.92 14.17 -21.53
C LYS A 516 -27.86 13.36 -20.61
N ARG A 517 -28.03 13.85 -19.38
CA ARG A 517 -29.24 13.87 -18.51
C ARG A 517 -30.52 13.10 -18.94
N ILE A 518 -31.08 12.33 -17.98
CA ILE A 518 -32.46 12.48 -17.44
C ILE A 518 -32.39 12.13 -15.93
N SER A 519 -32.30 13.08 -14.99
CA SER A 519 -33.39 13.90 -14.42
C SER A 519 -34.43 13.15 -13.55
N TRP A 520 -34.35 13.32 -12.24
CA TRP A 520 -35.51 13.44 -11.36
C TRP A 520 -35.44 14.73 -10.53
N ARG A 521 -36.52 15.52 -10.60
CA ARG A 521 -36.83 16.71 -9.78
C ARG A 521 -37.85 16.28 -8.71
N SER A 522 -38.12 16.95 -7.59
CA SER A 522 -37.63 18.12 -6.81
C SER A 522 -38.49 18.11 -5.50
N PRO A 523 -38.70 19.18 -4.69
CA PRO A 523 -38.03 20.49 -4.51
C PRO A 523 -37.50 20.63 -3.05
N GLU A 524 -37.14 21.78 -2.45
CA GLU A 524 -36.97 23.21 -2.84
C GLU A 524 -35.47 23.61 -2.57
N SER A 525 -34.96 24.86 -2.52
CA SER A 525 -35.53 26.23 -2.62
C SER A 525 -34.62 27.21 -3.38
N CYS A 526 -34.02 28.19 -2.71
CA CYS A 526 -33.16 29.30 -3.19
C CYS A 526 -32.24 29.76 -2.03
N SER A 527 -31.18 30.56 -2.21
CA SER A 527 -30.79 31.49 -3.30
C SER A 527 -29.26 31.52 -3.51
N ARG A 528 -28.71 31.39 -4.72
CA ARG A 528 -28.48 32.45 -5.75
C ARG A 528 -27.66 33.67 -5.32
N LEU A 529 -26.51 33.90 -5.99
CA LEU A 529 -26.08 35.17 -6.60
C LEU A 529 -24.99 34.92 -7.69
N HIS A 530 -24.86 35.83 -8.65
CA HIS A 530 -24.02 35.79 -9.88
C HIS A 530 -23.92 37.24 -10.44
N PRO A 531 -23.07 37.57 -11.45
CA PRO A 531 -21.76 37.01 -11.84
C PRO A 531 -20.70 38.13 -11.61
N PRO A 532 -20.16 38.88 -12.62
CA PRO A 532 -19.28 38.55 -13.75
C PRO A 532 -17.77 38.79 -13.47
N GLY A 533 -16.82 38.49 -14.37
CA GLY A 533 -16.93 37.70 -15.61
C GLY A 533 -15.71 37.82 -16.56
N VAL A 534 -15.54 36.81 -17.41
CA VAL A 534 -14.87 36.75 -18.74
C VAL A 534 -13.50 37.42 -18.92
N GLU A 535 -12.47 36.59 -19.11
CA GLU A 535 -11.73 36.52 -20.40
C GLU A 535 -11.12 35.12 -20.59
N GLU A 536 -10.76 34.75 -21.83
CA GLU A 536 -10.50 33.36 -22.27
C GLU A 536 -9.01 33.05 -22.42
N GLY A 537 -8.58 31.78 -22.27
CA GLY A 537 -7.15 31.46 -22.46
C GLY A 537 -6.65 30.04 -22.18
N GLY A 538 -7.21 29.01 -22.83
CA GLY A 538 -6.55 27.69 -22.97
C GLY A 538 -6.77 26.68 -21.83
N GLU A 539 -7.52 25.61 -22.11
CA GLU A 539 -7.73 24.51 -21.17
C GLU A 539 -6.55 23.54 -21.18
N GLN A 540 -5.70 23.59 -20.15
CA GLN A 540 -4.89 22.44 -19.75
C GLN A 540 -5.79 21.47 -18.97
N GLN A 541 -5.99 20.25 -19.50
CA GLN A 541 -6.67 19.20 -18.76
C GLN A 541 -5.77 18.71 -17.61
N ASP A 542 -5.97 19.29 -16.43
CA ASP A 542 -5.35 18.84 -15.18
C ASP A 542 -5.80 17.41 -14.87
N VAL A 543 -4.94 16.45 -15.21
CA VAL A 543 -5.03 15.08 -14.67
C VAL A 543 -4.88 15.20 -13.16
N VAL A 544 -5.96 14.91 -12.42
CA VAL A 544 -5.93 14.88 -10.95
C VAL A 544 -5.00 13.77 -10.46
N SER A 545 -3.73 14.14 -10.32
CA SER A 545 -2.73 13.39 -9.58
C SER A 545 -3.08 13.43 -8.10
N TRP A 546 -2.96 12.28 -7.43
CA TRP A 546 -3.16 12.19 -5.98
C TRP A 546 -2.10 12.98 -5.18
N SER A 547 -1.04 13.49 -5.79
CA SER A 547 -0.22 14.54 -5.18
C SER A 547 -1.05 15.77 -4.80
N ASN A 548 -1.95 16.23 -5.68
CA ASN A 548 -2.76 17.43 -5.50
C ASN A 548 -4.12 17.17 -4.80
N THR A 549 -4.24 16.10 -4.01
CA THR A 549 -5.48 15.79 -3.25
C THR A 549 -5.92 16.94 -2.35
N ILE A 550 -4.96 17.68 -1.79
CA ILE A 550 -5.17 18.86 -0.93
C ILE A 550 -5.71 20.05 -1.72
N GLY A 551 -5.35 20.21 -3.00
CA GLY A 551 -5.94 21.22 -3.89
C GLY A 551 -7.38 20.91 -4.26
N VAL A 552 -7.69 19.64 -4.56
CA VAL A 552 -9.04 19.21 -4.98
C VAL A 552 -10.06 19.20 -3.83
N ILE A 553 -9.65 18.77 -2.64
CA ILE A 553 -10.53 18.80 -1.44
C ILE A 553 -10.58 20.22 -0.83
N GLY A 554 -9.56 21.03 -1.06
CA GLY A 554 -9.33 22.28 -0.36
C GLY A 554 -8.60 22.07 0.97
N ARG A 555 -7.50 22.81 1.17
CA ARG A 555 -6.61 22.68 2.34
C ARG A 555 -7.34 22.82 3.67
N ASP A 556 -8.28 23.74 3.78
CA ASP A 556 -9.02 24.00 5.02
C ASP A 556 -9.98 22.86 5.37
N LEU A 557 -10.65 22.27 4.38
CA LEU A 557 -11.48 21.08 4.55
C LEU A 557 -10.64 19.85 4.93
N PHE A 558 -9.46 19.71 4.33
CA PHE A 558 -8.53 18.65 4.68
C PHE A 558 -8.01 18.78 6.13
N ILE A 559 -7.60 19.98 6.56
CA ILE A 559 -7.23 20.27 7.96
C ILE A 559 -8.43 20.04 8.91
N TYR A 560 -9.65 20.40 8.47
CA TYR A 560 -10.88 20.15 9.24
C TYR A 560 -11.19 18.66 9.41
N CYS A 561 -10.81 17.79 8.47
CA CYS A 561 -10.85 16.35 8.68
C CYS A 561 -9.75 15.89 9.66
N LEU A 562 -8.50 16.32 9.45
CA LEU A 562 -7.36 15.86 10.26
C LEU A 562 -7.44 16.24 11.74
N HIS A 563 -8.02 17.39 12.10
CA HIS A 563 -8.07 17.83 13.51
C HIS A 563 -8.87 16.90 14.44
N ARG A 564 -9.64 15.96 13.90
CA ARG A 564 -10.44 14.96 14.62
C ARG A 564 -9.74 13.61 14.80
N LEU A 565 -8.64 13.37 14.08
CA LEU A 565 -7.86 12.14 14.15
C LEU A 565 -6.86 12.18 15.31
N SER A 566 -6.35 11.03 15.73
CA SER A 566 -5.35 10.99 16.80
C SER A 566 -4.01 11.54 16.32
N ARG A 567 -3.29 12.23 17.22
CA ARG A 567 -1.88 12.63 17.03
C ARG A 567 -0.97 11.46 16.63
N TRP A 568 -1.32 10.23 17.01
CA TRP A 568 -0.62 9.01 16.59
C TRP A 568 -0.64 8.82 15.06
N GLU A 569 -1.75 9.13 14.41
CA GLU A 569 -1.95 8.89 12.97
C GLU A 569 -1.23 9.93 12.11
N TYR A 570 -0.94 11.12 12.66
CA TYR A 570 -0.25 12.20 11.95
C TYR A 570 1.14 11.81 11.43
N GLY A 571 1.85 10.89 12.09
CA GLY A 571 3.13 10.37 11.59
C GLY A 571 2.98 9.57 10.28
N ALA A 572 1.95 8.73 10.19
CA ALA A 572 1.65 7.96 8.97
C ALA A 572 1.08 8.87 7.87
N ILE A 573 0.24 9.85 8.23
CA ILE A 573 -0.35 10.82 7.31
C ILE A 573 0.74 11.71 6.70
N ALA A 574 1.70 12.18 7.51
CA ALA A 574 2.86 12.95 7.06
C ALA A 574 3.82 12.14 6.16
N SER A 575 3.77 10.80 6.16
CA SER A 575 4.57 9.98 5.24
C SER A 575 3.91 9.74 3.88
N LEU A 576 2.69 10.23 3.64
CA LEU A 576 1.94 9.93 2.40
C LEU A 576 2.46 10.69 1.16
N ASN A 577 2.85 11.96 1.31
CA ASN A 577 3.62 12.75 0.32
C ASN A 577 4.12 14.06 0.96
N HIS A 578 4.83 14.89 0.17
CA HIS A 578 5.35 16.19 0.61
C HIS A 578 4.28 17.16 1.13
N ASP A 579 3.11 17.22 0.51
CA ASP A 579 2.09 18.22 0.83
C ASP A 579 1.27 17.82 2.06
N PHE A 580 1.05 16.52 2.25
CA PHE A 580 0.56 15.96 3.51
C PHE A 580 1.57 16.16 4.65
N ASN A 581 2.88 15.99 4.38
CA ASN A 581 3.95 16.33 5.32
C ASN A 581 3.88 17.82 5.71
N SER A 582 3.77 18.71 4.72
CA SER A 582 3.64 20.16 4.88
C SER A 582 2.41 20.52 5.73
N VAL A 583 1.25 19.91 5.49
CA VAL A 583 0.03 20.15 6.29
C VAL A 583 0.12 19.65 7.73
N VAL A 584 0.82 18.53 7.99
CA VAL A 584 1.06 18.09 9.38
C VAL A 584 2.11 18.97 10.08
N ARG A 585 3.13 19.44 9.35
CA ARG A 585 4.26 20.21 9.90
C ARG A 585 4.01 21.70 10.11
N ASN A 586 3.05 22.31 9.43
CA ASN A 586 2.86 23.77 9.46
C ASN A 586 2.23 24.30 10.78
N GLY A 587 1.66 23.43 11.60
CA GLY A 587 0.96 23.77 12.86
C GLY A 587 -0.53 24.06 12.73
N ASP A 588 -1.09 24.20 11.52
CA ASP A 588 -2.48 24.62 11.26
C ASP A 588 -3.51 23.66 11.88
N ILE A 589 -3.24 22.35 11.83
CA ILE A 589 -4.07 21.32 12.48
C ILE A 589 -4.17 21.59 13.99
N TYR A 590 -3.04 21.85 14.64
CA TYR A 590 -2.97 22.10 16.08
C TYR A 590 -3.59 23.45 16.46
N ARG A 591 -3.44 24.50 15.64
CA ARG A 591 -4.18 25.76 15.80
C ARG A 591 -5.69 25.54 15.76
N LEU A 592 -6.18 24.69 14.84
CA LEU A 592 -7.61 24.34 14.77
C LEU A 592 -8.06 23.47 15.95
N ARG A 593 -7.23 22.51 16.41
CA ARG A 593 -7.50 21.69 17.62
C ARG A 593 -7.67 22.57 18.85
N ARG A 594 -6.71 23.47 19.14
CA ARG A 594 -6.80 24.46 20.23
C ARG A 594 -8.06 25.34 20.10
N LYS A 595 -8.37 25.85 18.90
CA LYS A 595 -9.57 26.67 18.64
C LYS A 595 -10.89 25.93 18.90
N ASN A 596 -10.92 24.62 18.64
CA ASN A 596 -12.11 23.78 18.80
C ASN A 596 -12.18 23.07 20.16
N GLY A 597 -11.25 23.32 21.08
CA GLY A 597 -11.19 22.66 22.40
C GLY A 597 -10.77 21.19 22.36
N VAL A 598 -10.18 20.72 21.26
CA VAL A 598 -9.66 19.36 21.10
C VAL A 598 -8.21 19.31 21.59
N ALA A 599 -7.87 18.41 22.51
CA ALA A 599 -6.51 18.27 23.03
C ALA A 599 -6.18 16.82 23.46
N GLU A 600 -5.17 16.22 22.84
CA GLU A 600 -4.56 14.95 23.25
C GLU A 600 -3.32 15.24 24.09
N HIS A 601 -3.34 14.80 25.35
CA HIS A 601 -2.32 15.07 26.34
C HIS A 601 -1.34 13.90 26.43
N TRP A 602 -0.11 14.11 26.00
CA TRP A 602 0.97 13.13 26.10
C TRP A 602 2.03 13.59 27.10
N LEU A 603 2.58 12.66 27.88
CA LEU A 603 3.72 12.94 28.76
C LEU A 603 5.02 12.83 27.96
N TYR A 604 5.93 13.75 28.22
CA TYR A 604 7.31 13.69 27.74
C TYR A 604 8.18 13.47 28.97
N LEU A 605 8.94 12.38 28.98
CA LEU A 605 9.67 11.86 30.14
C LEU A 605 11.13 11.60 29.77
N SER A 606 12.04 11.88 30.70
CA SER A 606 13.42 11.42 30.68
C SER A 606 13.78 10.84 32.05
N CYS A 607 14.19 9.57 32.09
CA CYS A 607 14.46 8.82 33.32
C CYS A 607 15.96 8.68 33.63
N GLY A 608 16.74 9.74 33.44
CA GLY A 608 18.08 9.83 34.02
C GLY A 608 19.20 9.06 33.29
N ASN A 609 19.07 8.84 31.98
CA ASN A 609 20.17 8.33 31.14
C ASN A 609 21.18 9.44 30.81
N ASN A 610 22.40 9.06 30.37
CA ASN A 610 23.41 10.00 29.90
C ASN A 610 24.00 9.53 28.55
N PRO A 611 23.71 10.19 27.42
CA PRO A 611 22.89 11.41 27.28
C PRO A 611 21.43 11.19 27.71
N PRO A 612 20.71 12.26 28.11
CA PRO A 612 19.30 12.16 28.51
C PRO A 612 18.41 11.85 27.30
N GLU A 613 18.07 10.57 27.17
CA GLU A 613 17.06 10.07 26.25
C GLU A 613 15.68 10.57 26.66
N TRP A 614 14.82 10.88 25.70
CA TRP A 614 13.45 11.35 25.91
C TRP A 614 12.46 10.41 25.24
N GLU A 615 11.36 10.16 25.92
CA GLU A 615 10.27 9.33 25.43
C GLU A 615 8.94 10.06 25.62
N ALA A 616 8.07 9.96 24.63
CA ALA A 616 6.68 10.37 24.75
C ALA A 616 5.82 9.15 25.13
N TYR A 617 4.88 9.35 26.06
CA TYR A 617 3.90 8.35 26.45
C TYR A 617 2.48 8.89 26.28
N ASP A 618 1.63 8.08 25.67
CA ASP A 618 0.20 8.33 25.50
C ASP A 618 -0.61 7.49 26.50
N PRO A 619 -1.18 8.10 27.55
CA PRO A 619 -2.01 7.39 28.53
C PRO A 619 -3.33 6.84 27.98
N SER A 620 -3.77 7.30 26.80
CA SER A 620 -5.04 6.86 26.20
C SER A 620 -4.91 5.55 25.44
N THR A 621 -3.77 5.29 24.80
CA THR A 621 -3.47 4.03 24.09
C THR A 621 -2.42 3.15 24.77
N GLY A 622 -1.77 3.64 25.85
CA GLY A 622 -0.71 2.95 26.57
C GLY A 622 0.62 2.85 25.82
N ARG A 623 0.83 3.69 24.79
CA ARG A 623 1.96 3.58 23.86
C ARG A 623 3.11 4.49 24.22
N TRP A 624 4.32 3.99 23.99
CA TRP A 624 5.58 4.72 24.09
C TRP A 624 6.11 5.08 22.69
N ILE A 625 6.74 6.25 22.58
CA ILE A 625 7.33 6.78 21.35
C ILE A 625 8.72 7.33 21.69
N GLN A 626 9.74 6.89 20.96
CA GLN A 626 11.09 7.46 21.10
C GLN A 626 11.11 8.88 20.53
N VAL A 627 11.51 9.86 21.35
CA VAL A 627 11.83 11.21 20.86
C VAL A 627 13.25 11.15 20.28
N PRO A 628 13.55 11.85 19.17
CA PRO A 628 14.90 11.86 18.60
C PRO A 628 15.97 12.19 19.64
N ASN A 629 17.13 11.54 19.54
CA ASN A 629 18.23 11.78 20.48
C ASN A 629 18.65 13.26 20.48
N ILE A 630 18.94 13.79 21.68
CA ILE A 630 19.50 15.12 21.85
C ILE A 630 20.88 15.19 21.16
N PRO A 631 21.20 16.29 20.43
CA PRO A 631 22.53 16.48 19.84
C PRO A 631 23.64 16.35 20.90
N PRO A 632 24.82 15.79 20.57
CA PRO A 632 25.79 15.24 21.54
C PRO A 632 26.61 16.27 22.37
N ALA A 633 26.01 17.41 22.72
CA ALA A 633 26.51 18.32 23.74
C ALA A 633 26.18 17.80 25.15
N GLN A 634 27.10 17.97 26.10
CA GLN A 634 26.92 17.60 27.50
C GLN A 634 25.98 18.58 28.23
N ILE A 635 24.68 18.48 27.95
CA ILE A 635 23.64 19.36 28.50
C ILE A 635 23.02 18.71 29.74
N VAL A 636 23.38 19.21 30.92
CA VAL A 636 22.67 18.90 32.16
C VAL A 636 21.30 19.58 32.12
N ILE A 637 20.23 18.78 32.10
CA ILE A 637 18.86 19.28 32.13
C ILE A 637 18.48 19.62 33.56
N TRP A 638 18.16 20.88 33.81
CA TRP A 638 17.67 21.33 35.11
C TRP A 638 16.15 21.22 35.22
N GLU A 639 15.45 21.73 34.20
CA GLU A 639 13.99 21.87 34.14
C GLU A 639 13.48 21.69 32.69
N SER A 640 12.17 21.50 32.53
CA SER A 640 11.51 21.37 31.22
C SER A 640 10.08 21.93 31.27
N LEU A 641 9.63 22.57 30.19
CA LEU A 641 8.30 23.16 30.07
C LEU A 641 7.70 22.87 28.68
N ALA A 642 6.49 22.33 28.64
CA ALA A 642 5.75 22.15 27.39
C ALA A 642 4.86 23.38 27.14
N VAL A 643 4.83 23.86 25.88
CA VAL A 643 4.11 25.07 25.46
C VAL A 643 3.71 24.93 23.99
N GLY A 644 2.42 25.09 23.68
CA GLY A 644 1.90 24.79 22.35
C GLY A 644 2.35 23.42 21.86
N THR A 645 3.00 23.39 20.69
CA THR A 645 3.54 22.18 20.03
C THR A 645 5.02 21.92 20.37
N GLU A 646 5.56 22.55 21.41
CA GLU A 646 6.99 22.59 21.72
C GLU A 646 7.32 22.18 23.16
N LEU A 647 8.48 21.56 23.33
CA LEU A 647 9.07 21.22 24.63
C LEU A 647 10.37 22.00 24.80
N LEU A 648 10.37 22.96 25.72
CA LEU A 648 11.54 23.71 26.14
C LEU A 648 12.32 22.93 27.21
N VAL A 649 13.64 22.87 27.05
CA VAL A 649 14.56 22.21 27.97
C VAL A 649 15.59 23.23 28.45
N PHE A 650 15.63 23.44 29.76
CA PHE A 650 16.49 24.42 30.42
C PHE A 650 17.78 23.74 30.86
N GLY A 651 18.89 24.21 30.31
CA GLY A 651 20.22 23.65 30.56
C GLY A 651 20.98 24.40 31.66
N SER A 652 22.26 24.06 31.78
CA SER A 652 23.25 24.86 32.50
C SER A 652 23.18 26.35 32.09
N TRP A 653 23.52 27.24 33.02
CA TRP A 653 23.42 28.71 32.91
C TRP A 653 22.00 29.31 32.97
N GLY A 654 20.97 28.52 33.29
CA GLY A 654 19.60 29.02 33.53
C GLY A 654 18.90 29.50 32.26
N ARG A 655 19.28 28.95 31.11
CA ARG A 655 18.76 29.33 29.78
C ARG A 655 18.00 28.16 29.16
N VAL A 656 17.05 28.47 28.27
CA VAL A 656 16.58 27.49 27.28
C VAL A 656 17.80 27.10 26.46
N ALA A 657 18.22 25.83 26.57
CA ALA A 657 19.36 25.31 25.80
C ALA A 657 18.89 24.56 24.54
N LEU A 658 17.74 23.91 24.65
CA LEU A 658 17.15 23.10 23.60
C LEU A 658 15.63 23.30 23.55
N ARG A 659 15.08 23.17 22.35
CA ARG A 659 13.65 23.15 22.07
C ARG A 659 13.35 22.03 21.09
N TYR A 660 12.54 21.06 21.51
CA TYR A 660 11.97 20.04 20.64
C TYR A 660 10.60 20.51 20.12
N SER A 661 10.32 20.29 18.83
CA SER A 661 9.00 20.55 18.25
C SER A 661 8.39 19.26 17.72
N ILE A 662 7.13 18.97 18.08
CA ILE A 662 6.41 17.81 17.54
C ILE A 662 6.09 17.97 16.05
N LEU A 663 6.16 19.20 15.52
CA LEU A 663 5.94 19.51 14.11
C LEU A 663 7.11 19.03 13.27
N THR A 664 8.34 19.44 13.62
CA THR A 664 9.52 19.02 12.88
C THR A 664 10.00 17.61 13.26
N ASN A 665 9.59 17.10 14.43
CA ASN A 665 10.17 15.94 15.09
C ASN A 665 11.70 16.07 15.18
N SER A 666 12.16 17.18 15.75
CA SER A 666 13.59 17.48 15.89
C SER A 666 13.88 18.44 17.04
N TRP A 667 15.11 18.36 17.55
CA TRP A 667 15.66 19.34 18.50
C TRP A 667 16.27 20.52 17.76
N THR A 668 16.06 21.72 18.30
CA THR A 668 16.71 22.97 17.89
C THR A 668 17.47 23.54 19.08
N GLY A 669 18.74 23.91 18.87
CA GLY A 669 19.54 24.62 19.88
C GLY A 669 19.11 26.09 19.95
N LEU A 670 19.01 26.61 21.17
CA LEU A 670 18.74 28.03 21.44
C LEU A 670 19.80 28.54 22.41
N ALA A 671 20.37 29.71 22.13
CA ALA A 671 21.41 30.31 22.97
C ALA A 671 20.88 31.49 23.80
N ASP A 672 20.05 32.36 23.20
CA ASP A 672 19.71 33.70 23.71
C ASP A 672 18.21 34.00 23.63
N ALA A 673 17.37 33.08 24.10
CA ALA A 673 15.90 33.26 24.03
C ALA A 673 15.31 34.14 25.14
N MET A 674 15.65 33.86 26.41
CA MET A 674 15.03 34.49 27.59
C MET A 674 15.77 35.75 28.04
N ASN A 675 15.04 36.79 28.49
CA ASN A 675 15.63 38.07 28.88
C ASN A 675 16.42 37.96 30.20
N THR A 676 15.89 37.24 31.21
CA THR A 676 16.56 37.02 32.50
C THR A 676 16.79 35.52 32.75
N PRO A 677 17.98 34.99 32.42
CA PRO A 677 18.35 33.60 32.74
C PRO A 677 18.18 33.26 34.22
N ARG A 678 17.59 32.11 34.51
CA ARG A 678 17.06 31.73 35.83
C ARG A 678 16.99 30.21 36.04
N TYR A 679 17.02 29.80 37.31
CA TYR A 679 16.76 28.44 37.78
C TYR A 679 15.71 28.45 38.91
N SER A 680 15.06 27.32 39.16
CA SER A 680 14.13 27.09 40.27
C SER A 680 12.97 28.11 40.27
N PHE A 681 12.41 28.39 39.10
CA PHE A 681 11.35 29.38 38.89
C PHE A 681 9.97 28.72 38.85
N GLY A 682 8.94 29.48 39.24
CA GLY A 682 7.56 29.04 39.07
C GLY A 682 7.21 29.11 37.59
N SER A 683 6.75 28.02 36.99
CA SER A 683 6.34 27.99 35.58
C SER A 683 5.06 27.21 35.33
N ALA A 684 4.23 27.68 34.40
CA ALA A 684 3.09 26.96 33.84
C ALA A 684 2.81 27.42 32.40
N SER A 685 1.97 26.70 31.67
CA SER A 685 1.58 27.03 30.30
C SER A 685 0.07 26.99 30.10
N VAL A 686 -0.41 27.79 29.13
CA VAL A 686 -1.80 27.85 28.67
C VAL A 686 -1.79 28.07 27.15
N GLY A 687 -2.31 27.10 26.40
CA GLY A 687 -2.25 27.10 24.93
C GLY A 687 -0.81 27.25 24.40
N GLU A 688 -0.60 28.19 23.49
CA GLU A 688 0.72 28.54 22.93
C GLU A 688 1.61 29.42 23.82
N LYS A 689 1.23 29.68 25.08
CA LYS A 689 1.95 30.59 25.96
C LYS A 689 2.45 29.93 27.23
N ALA A 690 3.72 30.15 27.54
CA ALA A 690 4.37 29.73 28.77
C ALA A 690 4.70 30.95 29.63
N TYR A 691 4.52 30.82 30.93
CA TYR A 691 4.76 31.89 31.90
C TYR A 691 5.79 31.40 32.90
N VAL A 692 6.80 32.22 33.18
CA VAL A 692 7.85 31.97 34.18
C VAL A 692 7.94 33.15 35.13
N ALA A 693 8.14 32.89 36.42
CA ALA A 693 8.25 33.94 37.43
C ALA A 693 9.22 33.56 38.55
N GLY A 694 9.99 34.56 39.00
CA GLY A 694 11.00 34.38 40.03
C GLY A 694 12.11 33.42 39.61
N GLY A 695 12.55 32.60 40.55
CA GLY A 695 13.78 31.82 40.46
C GLY A 695 14.99 32.59 41.00
N VAL A 696 16.17 32.04 40.74
CA VAL A 696 17.47 32.65 41.04
C VAL A 696 18.27 32.76 39.73
N ASP A 697 19.01 33.85 39.54
CA ASP A 697 19.77 34.05 38.30
C ASP A 697 21.03 33.15 38.21
N SER A 698 21.83 33.35 37.17
CA SER A 698 23.06 32.58 36.93
C SER A 698 24.14 32.72 38.01
N SER A 699 24.04 33.68 38.94
CA SER A 699 24.91 33.77 40.13
C SER A 699 24.55 32.76 41.23
N LEU A 700 23.36 32.18 41.20
CA LEU A 700 22.76 31.37 42.28
C LEU A 700 22.62 32.11 43.64
N ILE A 701 22.74 33.44 43.64
CA ILE A 701 22.64 34.30 44.83
C ILE A 701 21.47 35.28 44.71
N ASN A 702 21.31 35.92 43.55
CA ASN A 702 20.29 36.95 43.32
C ASN A 702 18.92 36.33 43.00
N VAL A 703 18.01 36.43 43.97
CA VAL A 703 16.63 35.90 43.88
C VAL A 703 15.73 36.91 43.15
N LEU A 704 15.00 36.43 42.14
CA LEU A 704 14.26 37.26 41.21
C LEU A 704 12.80 37.47 41.63
N SER A 705 12.25 38.65 41.30
CA SER A 705 10.80 38.91 41.27
C SER A 705 10.25 39.11 39.85
N CYS A 706 11.11 39.27 38.84
CA CYS A 706 10.67 39.46 37.46
C CYS A 706 9.98 38.21 36.90
N ALA A 707 9.03 38.43 36.00
CA ALA A 707 8.30 37.39 35.28
C ALA A 707 8.39 37.64 33.77
N GLU A 708 8.28 36.58 32.98
CA GLU A 708 8.32 36.62 31.52
C GLU A 708 7.29 35.66 30.92
N MET A 709 6.75 36.02 29.76
CA MET A 709 5.88 35.18 28.95
C MET A 709 6.62 34.77 27.67
N TYR A 710 6.75 33.47 27.42
CA TYR A 710 7.10 32.93 26.11
C TYR A 710 5.85 32.69 25.27
N ASP A 711 5.88 33.09 24.01
CA ASP A 711 4.86 32.76 23.01
C ASP A 711 5.48 31.81 21.96
N SER A 712 4.91 30.61 21.79
CA SER A 712 5.48 29.55 20.94
C SER A 712 5.08 29.65 19.46
N GLU A 713 4.32 30.66 19.04
CA GLU A 713 4.04 30.92 17.62
C GLU A 713 4.99 32.00 17.07
N THR A 714 5.39 32.97 17.91
CA THR A 714 6.40 33.99 17.60
C THR A 714 7.82 33.63 18.06
N HIS A 715 7.94 32.66 18.97
CA HIS A 715 9.16 32.28 19.70
C HIS A 715 9.81 33.43 20.49
N THR A 716 9.03 34.42 20.93
CA THR A 716 9.52 35.59 21.68
C THR A 716 9.29 35.47 23.18
N TRP A 717 10.23 35.97 23.98
CA TRP A 717 10.08 36.16 25.43
C TRP A 717 9.75 37.63 25.74
N THR A 718 8.54 37.88 26.24
CA THR A 718 8.07 39.21 26.61
C THR A 718 8.16 39.40 28.13
N PRO A 719 8.81 40.47 28.64
CA PRO A 719 8.80 40.77 30.07
C PRO A 719 7.41 41.13 30.57
N LEU A 720 7.04 40.61 31.72
CA LEU A 720 5.82 40.92 32.46
C LEU A 720 6.14 41.84 33.66
N PRO A 721 5.14 42.49 34.26
CA PRO A 721 5.30 43.12 35.57
C PRO A 721 5.91 42.14 36.58
N SER A 722 6.80 42.64 37.45
CA SER A 722 7.38 41.82 38.52
C SER A 722 6.36 41.48 39.61
N MET A 723 6.55 40.32 40.25
CA MET A 723 5.86 39.94 41.49
C MET A 723 6.18 40.93 42.63
N ASN A 724 5.30 40.97 43.62
CA ASN A 724 5.44 41.77 44.84
C ASN A 724 6.58 41.24 45.74
N ARG A 725 6.84 39.91 45.73
CA ARG A 725 7.94 39.30 46.48
C ARG A 725 8.86 38.47 45.57
N ALA A 726 10.16 38.70 45.68
CA ALA A 726 11.18 37.88 45.03
C ALA A 726 11.24 36.49 45.67
N ARG A 727 11.28 35.43 44.85
CA ARG A 727 11.17 34.03 45.32
C ARG A 727 11.85 33.02 44.39
N TYR A 728 12.45 31.98 44.95
CA TYR A 728 13.00 30.82 44.21
C TYR A 728 12.56 29.49 44.85
N GLY A 729 12.60 28.39 44.10
CA GLY A 729 12.04 27.10 44.53
C GLY A 729 10.52 27.13 44.67
N CYS A 730 9.86 28.04 43.96
CA CYS A 730 8.40 28.20 43.91
C CYS A 730 7.82 27.46 42.71
N SER A 731 6.50 27.22 42.73
CA SER A 731 5.81 26.45 41.69
C SER A 731 4.75 27.27 40.99
N GLY A 732 4.66 27.11 39.67
CA GLY A 732 3.65 27.76 38.84
C GLY A 732 2.44 26.86 38.59
N ALA A 733 1.26 27.47 38.46
CA ALA A 733 0.03 26.79 38.05
C ALA A 733 -0.90 27.74 37.28
N PHE A 734 -1.73 27.21 36.38
CA PHE A 734 -2.85 27.96 35.78
C PHE A 734 -4.16 27.49 36.40
N MET A 735 -4.95 28.44 36.91
CA MET A 735 -6.23 28.21 37.59
C MET A 735 -7.08 29.48 37.45
N ASP A 736 -8.41 29.38 37.40
CA ASP A 736 -9.35 30.52 37.36
C ASP A 736 -9.02 31.60 36.30
N GLY A 737 -8.41 31.19 35.17
CA GLY A 737 -7.95 32.09 34.10
C GLY A 737 -6.68 32.89 34.40
N LYS A 738 -5.96 32.58 35.49
CA LYS A 738 -4.83 33.32 36.04
C LYS A 738 -3.60 32.43 36.23
N PHE A 739 -2.43 33.05 36.26
CA PHE A 739 -1.16 32.38 36.55
C PHE A 739 -0.81 32.55 38.04
N TYR A 740 -0.80 31.45 38.79
CA TYR A 740 -0.45 31.41 40.21
C TYR A 740 1.00 31.00 40.40
N VAL A 741 1.71 31.66 41.30
CA VAL A 741 3.07 31.32 41.73
C VAL A 741 3.06 31.12 43.25
N ILE A 742 3.33 29.90 43.69
CA ILE A 742 3.02 29.44 45.05
C ILE A 742 4.29 28.96 45.75
N GLY A 743 4.44 29.34 47.02
CA GLY A 743 5.53 28.87 47.88
C GLY A 743 6.91 29.42 47.52
N GLY A 744 7.93 28.60 47.80
CA GLY A 744 9.34 28.91 47.59
C GLY A 744 9.98 29.69 48.74
N ASN A 745 11.19 30.19 48.51
CA ASN A 745 12.03 30.86 49.50
C ASN A 745 12.37 32.29 49.08
N SER A 746 12.47 33.20 50.06
CA SER A 746 12.89 34.59 49.88
C SER A 746 14.40 34.73 49.58
N SER A 747 14.84 35.96 49.30
CA SER A 747 16.28 36.31 49.28
C SER A 747 17.00 36.09 50.61
N SER A 748 16.31 36.16 51.75
CA SER A 748 16.83 35.80 53.08
C SER A 748 16.80 34.28 53.37
N ARG A 749 16.33 33.45 52.42
CA ARG A 749 16.10 32.00 52.56
C ARG A 749 15.02 31.62 53.58
N GLU A 750 14.11 32.54 53.86
CA GLU A 750 12.89 32.28 54.62
C GLU A 750 11.85 31.62 53.71
N LEU A 751 11.12 30.63 54.24
CA LEU A 751 10.06 29.93 53.52
C LEU A 751 8.82 30.84 53.38
N LEU A 752 8.34 31.02 52.16
CA LEU A 752 7.19 31.86 51.84
C LEU A 752 5.88 31.06 51.88
N THR A 753 5.04 31.31 52.87
CA THR A 753 3.67 30.74 52.92
C THR A 753 2.72 31.38 51.90
N CYS A 754 3.04 32.57 51.39
CA CYS A 754 2.21 33.29 50.42
C CYS A 754 2.35 32.79 48.98
N GLY A 755 1.25 32.81 48.24
CA GLY A 755 1.23 32.75 46.77
C GLY A 755 0.97 34.14 46.17
N GLU A 756 1.16 34.26 44.86
CA GLU A 756 0.77 35.45 44.09
C GLU A 756 0.05 35.02 42.81
N GLU A 757 -1.04 35.70 42.46
CA GLU A 757 -1.74 35.50 41.18
C GLU A 757 -1.46 36.65 40.22
N TYR A 758 -1.16 36.35 38.97
CA TYR A 758 -1.11 37.31 37.88
C TYR A 758 -2.42 37.27 37.11
N ASP A 759 -3.10 38.40 37.07
CA ASP A 759 -4.29 38.61 36.24
C ASP A 759 -3.86 38.99 34.82
N LEU A 760 -4.17 38.14 33.83
CA LEU A 760 -3.73 38.33 32.44
C LEU A 760 -4.43 39.50 31.75
N ILE A 761 -5.61 39.92 32.24
CA ILE A 761 -6.40 41.02 31.67
C ILE A 761 -5.95 42.34 32.28
N LEU A 762 -5.87 42.41 33.61
CA LEU A 762 -5.44 43.61 34.34
C LEU A 762 -3.91 43.84 34.28
N ARG A 763 -3.14 42.79 33.93
CA ARG A 763 -1.67 42.76 33.92
C ARG A 763 -1.08 43.19 35.27
N SER A 764 -1.56 42.57 36.35
CA SER A 764 -1.21 42.91 37.72
C SER A 764 -1.09 41.69 38.61
N TRP A 765 -0.13 41.72 39.55
CA TRP A 765 0.03 40.69 40.58
C TRP A 765 -0.75 41.00 41.86
N ARG A 766 -1.56 40.06 42.34
CA ARG A 766 -2.21 40.11 43.66
C ARG A 766 -1.58 39.08 44.60
N LEU A 767 -1.15 39.54 45.77
CA LEU A 767 -0.65 38.69 46.85
C LEU A 767 -1.80 37.93 47.54
N ILE A 768 -1.56 36.65 47.84
CA ILE A 768 -2.42 35.78 48.64
C ILE A 768 -1.55 35.23 49.78
N ASP A 769 -1.65 35.82 50.96
CA ASP A 769 -0.92 35.30 52.12
C ASP A 769 -1.41 33.89 52.49
N ASN A 770 -0.50 33.08 53.01
CA ASN A 770 -0.72 31.70 53.48
C ASN A 770 -1.23 30.65 52.48
N MET A 771 -1.30 30.94 51.17
CA MET A 771 -1.72 29.99 50.13
C MET A 771 -0.98 28.63 50.10
N SER A 772 0.25 28.54 50.64
CA SER A 772 1.03 27.28 50.75
C SER A 772 1.15 26.75 52.19
N GLN A 773 0.44 27.35 53.16
CA GLN A 773 0.41 26.91 54.55
C GLN A 773 -0.33 25.56 54.68
N GLY A 774 0.32 24.57 55.31
CA GLY A 774 -0.20 23.19 55.40
C GLY A 774 0.42 22.22 54.38
N LEU A 775 1.24 22.72 53.45
CA LEU A 775 2.17 21.93 52.65
C LEU A 775 3.53 21.88 53.37
N ASN A 776 4.07 20.68 53.62
CA ASN A 776 5.25 20.47 54.48
C ASN A 776 6.60 20.82 53.82
N GLN A 777 6.67 21.98 53.15
CA GLN A 777 7.86 22.52 52.49
C GLN A 777 9.06 22.66 53.44
N THR A 778 10.27 22.56 52.89
CA THR A 778 11.52 22.89 53.59
C THR A 778 12.34 23.89 52.75
N SER A 779 13.22 24.67 53.36
CA SER A 779 14.10 25.62 52.65
C SER A 779 15.30 24.96 51.93
N ARG A 780 15.30 23.63 51.84
CA ARG A 780 16.35 22.82 51.17
C ARG A 780 15.82 21.76 50.19
N GLY A 781 14.56 21.34 50.34
CA GLY A 781 13.94 20.32 49.51
C GLY A 781 13.48 20.83 48.14
N GLY A 782 12.80 19.96 47.40
CA GLY A 782 12.20 20.27 46.11
C GLY A 782 11.07 21.30 46.19
N PRO A 783 10.74 21.95 45.06
CA PRO A 783 9.62 22.87 44.98
C PRO A 783 8.29 22.14 45.19
N VAL A 784 7.23 22.89 45.52
CA VAL A 784 5.89 22.32 45.76
C VAL A 784 5.41 21.55 44.54
N LEU A 785 5.15 20.26 44.67
CA LEU A 785 4.69 19.43 43.55
C LEU A 785 3.20 19.71 43.30
N LEU A 786 2.90 20.66 42.40
CA LEU A 786 1.55 21.12 42.07
C LEU A 786 1.03 20.57 40.73
N ALA A 787 -0.29 20.41 40.65
CA ALA A 787 -1.04 20.16 39.41
C ALA A 787 -2.45 20.77 39.52
N VAL A 788 -3.04 21.19 38.39
CA VAL A 788 -4.43 21.67 38.33
C VAL A 788 -5.22 20.79 37.36
N VAL A 789 -6.34 20.23 37.82
CA VAL A 789 -7.23 19.37 37.05
C VAL A 789 -8.67 19.83 37.28
N ASN A 790 -9.46 19.95 36.22
CA ASN A 790 -10.85 20.44 36.28
C ASN A 790 -10.99 21.80 37.02
N ASN A 791 -9.98 22.67 36.86
CA ASN A 791 -9.82 23.96 37.56
C ASN A 791 -9.58 23.89 39.08
N GLU A 792 -9.42 22.68 39.65
CA GLU A 792 -9.07 22.47 41.05
C GLU A 792 -7.57 22.23 41.23
N LEU A 793 -6.99 22.81 42.29
CA LEU A 793 -5.54 22.78 42.55
C LEU A 793 -5.20 21.68 43.57
N TYR A 794 -4.22 20.85 43.19
CA TYR A 794 -3.74 19.72 43.98
C TYR A 794 -2.24 19.82 44.24
N ALA A 795 -1.80 19.23 45.35
CA ALA A 795 -0.40 19.12 45.75
C ALA A 795 -0.05 17.69 46.17
N ALA A 796 1.12 17.22 45.75
CA ALA A 796 1.76 16.01 46.26
C ALA A 796 2.76 16.39 47.38
N ASP A 797 2.38 16.13 48.63
CA ASP A 797 3.23 16.31 49.81
C ASP A 797 4.16 15.09 49.95
N TYR A 798 5.37 15.25 49.41
CA TYR A 798 6.40 14.21 49.33
C TYR A 798 7.08 13.86 50.67
N ARG A 799 6.66 14.45 51.80
CA ARG A 799 7.21 14.15 53.13
C ARG A 799 6.28 13.27 53.96
N GLU A 800 4.98 13.54 53.88
CA GLU A 800 3.94 12.71 54.50
C GLU A 800 3.36 11.66 53.53
N ASP A 801 3.86 11.62 52.29
CA ASP A 801 3.38 10.81 51.17
C ASP A 801 1.87 11.02 50.92
N GLU A 802 1.43 12.29 50.88
CA GLU A 802 0.01 12.69 50.84
C GLU A 802 -0.40 13.46 49.58
N LEU A 803 -1.62 13.19 49.11
CA LEU A 803 -2.32 14.02 48.14
C LEU A 803 -3.21 15.03 48.89
N LYS A 804 -3.05 16.32 48.57
CA LYS A 804 -3.83 17.42 49.14
C LYS A 804 -4.54 18.22 48.04
N GLN A 805 -5.76 18.70 48.29
CA GLN A 805 -6.48 19.67 47.46
C GLN A 805 -6.55 21.02 48.17
N TYR A 806 -6.51 22.12 47.41
CA TYR A 806 -6.62 23.47 47.92
C TYR A 806 -8.07 23.95 47.93
N ASP A 807 -8.60 24.28 49.11
CA ASP A 807 -9.88 24.98 49.26
C ASP A 807 -9.70 26.47 48.96
N LYS A 808 -10.30 26.91 47.84
CA LYS A 808 -10.25 28.30 47.36
C LYS A 808 -11.04 29.28 48.21
N GLN A 809 -12.07 28.83 48.93
CA GLN A 809 -12.92 29.66 49.78
C GLN A 809 -12.25 29.92 51.12
N ASP A 810 -11.68 28.85 51.69
CA ASP A 810 -11.18 28.83 53.06
C ASP A 810 -9.65 29.07 53.15
N ASN A 811 -8.94 29.12 52.00
CA ASN A 811 -7.49 29.31 51.85
C ASN A 811 -6.68 28.27 52.65
N LYS A 812 -7.01 26.99 52.46
CA LYS A 812 -6.48 25.84 53.23
C LYS A 812 -6.23 24.63 52.33
N TRP A 813 -5.43 23.70 52.82
CA TRP A 813 -5.17 22.42 52.16
C TRP A 813 -5.86 21.27 52.91
N ILE A 814 -6.59 20.44 52.17
CA ILE A 814 -7.33 19.28 52.65
C ILE A 814 -6.63 18.02 52.16
N THR A 815 -6.15 17.15 53.05
CA THR A 815 -5.61 15.83 52.68
C THR A 815 -6.74 14.92 52.18
N LEU A 816 -6.59 14.39 50.95
CA LEU A 816 -7.53 13.46 50.33
C LEU A 816 -7.15 11.99 50.54
N GLY A 817 -5.85 11.69 50.65
CA GLY A 817 -5.34 10.32 50.81
C GLY A 817 -3.82 10.24 50.63
N LYS A 818 -3.29 9.02 50.56
CA LYS A 818 -1.86 8.78 50.34
C LYS A 818 -1.49 8.70 48.85
N LEU A 819 -0.22 8.97 48.56
CA LEU A 819 0.41 8.77 47.26
C LEU A 819 0.88 7.30 47.11
N PRO A 820 0.98 6.76 45.88
CA PRO A 820 1.44 5.39 45.61
C PRO A 820 2.98 5.29 45.49
N VAL A 821 3.66 6.44 45.39
CA VAL A 821 5.11 6.60 45.26
C VAL A 821 5.63 7.50 46.37
N ARG A 822 6.88 7.27 46.77
CA ARG A 822 7.53 7.88 47.94
C ARG A 822 8.87 8.50 47.58
N SER A 823 9.21 9.60 48.24
CA SER A 823 10.48 10.29 47.99
C SER A 823 11.60 9.76 48.87
N LYS A 824 12.76 9.52 48.25
CA LYS A 824 14.07 9.30 48.89
C LYS A 824 14.95 10.56 48.82
N GLN A 825 14.68 11.49 47.91
CA GLN A 825 15.53 12.67 47.61
C GLN A 825 14.80 14.02 47.82
N GLU A 826 14.10 14.20 48.94
CA GLU A 826 13.34 15.41 49.32
C GLU A 826 12.50 16.03 48.18
N GLY A 827 11.72 15.19 47.49
CA GLY A 827 10.81 15.58 46.40
C GLY A 827 11.49 15.76 45.04
N SER A 828 12.83 15.76 44.97
CA SER A 828 13.55 15.95 43.71
C SER A 828 13.50 14.75 42.77
N ASP A 829 13.04 13.60 43.26
CA ASP A 829 12.79 12.33 42.56
C ASP A 829 11.32 12.10 42.17
N ILE A 830 10.35 12.81 42.75
CA ILE A 830 8.93 12.69 42.37
C ILE A 830 8.56 13.74 41.31
N ARG A 831 7.77 13.38 40.30
CA ARG A 831 7.07 14.34 39.42
C ARG A 831 5.56 14.19 39.55
N PHE A 832 4.89 15.32 39.68
CA PHE A 832 3.43 15.42 39.75
C PHE A 832 2.96 16.38 38.66
N ARG A 833 1.96 15.98 37.87
CA ARG A 833 1.48 16.69 36.68
C ARG A 833 -0.01 16.46 36.46
N ALA A 834 -0.67 17.44 35.86
CA ALA A 834 -1.98 17.25 35.25
C ALA A 834 -1.81 16.69 33.83
N CYS A 835 -2.73 15.82 33.40
CA CYS A 835 -2.76 15.24 32.06
C CYS A 835 -4.23 15.04 31.65
N GLY A 836 -4.80 16.03 30.97
CA GLY A 836 -6.23 16.08 30.69
C GLY A 836 -7.06 16.14 31.98
N ASP A 837 -7.96 15.18 32.16
CA ASP A 837 -8.81 14.99 33.33
C ASP A 837 -8.09 14.33 34.53
N ARG A 838 -6.79 14.01 34.41
CA ARG A 838 -6.08 13.13 35.36
C ARG A 838 -4.94 13.82 36.07
N LEU A 839 -4.75 13.45 37.32
CA LEU A 839 -3.51 13.65 38.05
C LEU A 839 -2.60 12.46 37.77
N ILE A 840 -1.33 12.74 37.44
CA ILE A 840 -0.29 11.73 37.24
C ILE A 840 0.84 12.00 38.22
N VAL A 841 1.28 10.94 38.90
CA VAL A 841 2.41 10.95 39.82
C VAL A 841 3.44 9.89 39.40
N ILE A 842 4.71 10.28 39.47
CA ILE A 842 5.86 9.55 38.94
C ILE A 842 6.91 9.50 40.04
N GLY A 843 7.41 8.32 40.39
CA GLY A 843 8.45 8.15 41.42
C GLY A 843 8.73 6.69 41.74
N SER A 844 9.55 6.44 42.76
CA SER A 844 9.83 5.08 43.24
C SER A 844 8.64 4.52 44.05
N PRO A 845 8.31 3.21 43.91
CA PRO A 845 7.14 2.61 44.56
C PRO A 845 7.25 2.55 46.09
N ASN A 846 6.11 2.71 46.79
CA ASN A 846 6.06 2.63 48.25
C ASN A 846 6.46 1.26 48.84
N ASN A 847 6.24 0.18 48.07
CA ASN A 847 6.20 -1.19 48.58
C ASN A 847 7.40 -2.05 48.17
N SER A 848 8.41 -1.50 47.48
CA SER A 848 9.58 -2.25 47.01
C SER A 848 10.89 -1.73 47.61
N SER A 849 11.85 -2.62 47.78
CA SER A 849 13.26 -2.30 48.07
C SER A 849 14.11 -2.18 46.80
N ASP A 850 13.49 -2.24 45.61
CA ASP A 850 14.16 -2.28 44.32
C ASP A 850 14.40 -0.84 43.84
N GLU A 851 15.67 -0.42 43.79
CA GLU A 851 16.03 0.99 43.63
C GLU A 851 16.18 1.42 42.16
N GLU A 852 16.13 0.48 41.23
CA GLU A 852 16.33 0.70 39.78
C GLU A 852 15.00 0.90 39.02
N VAL A 853 13.91 1.29 39.69
CA VAL A 853 12.55 1.31 39.09
C VAL A 853 11.71 2.57 39.45
N VAL A 854 11.12 3.17 38.41
CA VAL A 854 10.10 4.24 38.47
C VAL A 854 8.74 3.70 38.05
N GLU A 855 7.69 4.07 38.78
CA GLU A 855 6.29 3.80 38.39
C GLU A 855 5.57 5.08 37.95
N LEU A 856 4.69 4.95 36.94
CA LEU A 856 3.72 5.97 36.53
C LEU A 856 2.34 5.58 37.06
N HIS A 857 1.78 6.37 37.97
CA HIS A 857 0.42 6.19 38.50
C HIS A 857 -0.50 7.34 38.07
N SER A 858 -1.78 7.03 37.86
CA SER A 858 -2.80 8.04 37.54
C SER A 858 -4.10 7.88 38.34
N TRP A 859 -4.75 8.99 38.62
CA TRP A 859 -6.08 9.08 39.22
C TRP A 859 -6.86 10.23 38.58
N THR A 860 -8.15 10.00 38.29
CA THR A 860 -9.09 11.03 37.82
C THR A 860 -9.89 11.52 39.03
N PRO A 861 -9.83 12.81 39.41
CA PRO A 861 -10.62 13.34 40.52
C PRO A 861 -12.12 13.29 40.24
N ASP A 862 -12.83 12.47 41.00
CA ASP A 862 -14.27 12.18 40.91
C ASP A 862 -15.05 12.56 42.19
N GLY A 863 -14.37 13.13 43.18
CA GLY A 863 -14.91 13.45 44.50
C GLY A 863 -14.91 12.28 45.50
N GLN A 864 -14.37 11.12 45.13
CA GLN A 864 -14.10 10.00 46.05
C GLN A 864 -12.64 10.04 46.56
N PRO A 865 -12.28 9.24 47.59
CA PRO A 865 -10.89 9.08 48.00
C PRO A 865 -10.01 8.53 46.85
N PRO A 866 -8.73 8.93 46.76
CA PRO A 866 -7.92 8.68 45.58
C PRO A 866 -7.57 7.19 45.39
N VAL A 867 -7.98 6.65 44.25
CA VAL A 867 -7.65 5.28 43.80
C VAL A 867 -6.66 5.37 42.64
N TRP A 868 -5.38 5.12 42.95
CA TRP A 868 -4.29 5.19 41.99
C TRP A 868 -4.21 3.95 41.10
N ASN A 869 -4.14 4.18 39.79
CA ASN A 869 -3.99 3.14 38.77
C ASN A 869 -2.56 3.20 38.21
N LEU A 870 -1.81 2.11 38.37
CA LEU A 870 -0.51 1.92 37.72
C LEU A 870 -0.73 1.88 36.19
N LEU A 871 -0.12 2.82 35.47
CA LEU A 871 -0.16 2.87 34.01
C LEU A 871 0.99 2.07 33.38
N THR A 872 2.20 2.22 33.92
CA THR A 872 3.42 1.63 33.37
C THR A 872 4.59 1.76 34.35
N THR A 873 5.64 0.97 34.13
CA THR A 873 6.83 0.84 34.98
C THR A 873 8.07 0.95 34.09
N LYS A 874 9.08 1.71 34.52
CA LYS A 874 10.29 2.03 33.77
C LYS A 874 11.54 1.81 34.63
N PRO A 875 12.68 1.37 34.06
CA PRO A 875 13.94 1.38 34.78
C PRO A 875 14.37 2.82 35.11
N GLN A 876 15.01 2.99 36.27
CA GLN A 876 15.50 4.28 36.76
C GLN A 876 16.99 4.43 36.44
N GLY A 877 17.34 5.40 35.61
CA GLY A 877 18.73 5.80 35.41
C GLY A 877 19.30 6.57 36.61
N VAL A 878 20.62 6.74 36.63
CA VAL A 878 21.37 7.32 37.76
C VAL A 878 21.05 8.81 38.01
N TYR A 879 20.46 9.50 37.02
CA TYR A 879 20.22 10.95 37.06
C TYR A 879 18.74 11.33 37.30
N ARG A 880 18.49 12.62 37.54
CA ARG A 880 17.18 13.23 37.83
C ARG A 880 16.12 12.90 36.78
N ILE A 881 14.93 12.47 37.22
CA ILE A 881 13.73 12.32 36.37
C ILE A 881 13.26 13.70 35.90
N VAL A 882 12.94 13.87 34.61
CA VAL A 882 12.40 15.12 34.04
C VAL A 882 11.09 14.82 33.33
N CYS A 883 10.03 15.60 33.60
CA CYS A 883 8.71 15.38 33.02
C CYS A 883 7.93 16.68 32.74
N ALA A 884 7.40 16.76 31.52
CA ALA A 884 6.43 17.75 31.06
C ALA A 884 5.22 17.04 30.40
N VAL A 885 4.07 17.71 30.31
CA VAL A 885 2.86 17.19 29.65
C VAL A 885 2.42 18.18 28.58
N MET A 886 2.15 17.69 27.38
CA MET A 886 1.86 18.52 26.21
C MET A 886 0.49 18.13 25.62
N GLY A 887 -0.51 19.00 25.83
CA GLY A 887 -1.85 18.89 25.26
C GLY A 887 -1.96 19.63 23.93
N CYS A 888 -2.22 18.89 22.85
CA CYS A 888 -2.21 19.38 21.46
C CYS A 888 -3.38 18.87 20.63
#